data_AF-A0A956ME48-F1
#
_entry.id   AF-A0A956ME48-F1
#
_cell.length_a   1.000
_cell.length_b   1.000
_cell.length_c   1.000
_cell.angle_alpha   90.00
_cell.angle_beta   90.00
_cell.angle_gamma   90.00
#
_symmetry.space_group_name_H-M   'P 1'
#
loop_
_entity.id
_entity.type
_entity.pdbx_description
1 polymer ?
#
loop_
_entity_poly.entity_id
_entity_poly.type
_entity_poly.pdbx_seq_one_letter_code
_entity_poly.pdbx_strand_id
1 'polypeptide(L)'
;MTLHSVVPDSRSPVVLRAALALIALLPSALSAQRALPPPEHRAPVALTISGGKSLGSYQAGVNWGLIQGMKHSVEAGHGAHARPYELLAVTGASAGNINALISAVEWCDQGRLAPPEESLFFKIWVRTGWEQLLTPAPYRLRSTEHRSVLHRDFFERHFEEIDRALEGADAAPCDVPIGITLTKQVRGTIALGALDIPTQRFVSIVRLVSVEEAGRRRLAFALPESSLLADSAIGKRVWPTLPGSSRPAVVSPAAVAGGGGSGRETAAVVPSKLAYQLSAASSAFPLAFEPERLDVVDPERAAAGCEVSTELGCRASANYLDGGLFDNSPLDLALHLFDHRRPVKPLTAADTLARVVYIEAGEYRGHLRSVRARDAEAERFGTAAALQMVSQAIPAARKYELHALARSLRADPGSAQAGWLRVTDRSFPIVGEHLAGFAAFLGRPFREFDFYVGVYDALHFIVADLCPDEHDRDALKRAAAEPCEGQRLRELIEDDGLRLGPYAPAVLSELYAVEFPDEPRPRVSWPEGDDGRSLILQRLIDANRRVLDGVDQGCSGRGTIERLVCSGGFDEILRALREDDAVMDVIDDWAEREACDRDAWMTAQVEGCLADYTFRELVRNPPLFMSRTAEQVLRQMWRVEAGLAAEDESNTAEVVQLIELWFRSAWGKYQDAWDTDPSTIPDGETFWNWLFHLAPNQLAVAAGTKGGDIWGLRPTYHLGPRWALVAPLSLTFNRPVENPDERWRLHGGFGLLRKSESLLLSGYQLTADVLRAPRWRIEDAPDRTAWGTSLTAYLFAGKVTTTVRWMPGNDSELYSGDDVAVILGLADFNGLLYWISRGLF
;
A
#
# COMPACT_ATOMS: atom_id res chain seq x y z
N MET A 1 86.02 -16.12 -20.28
CA MET A 1 85.22 -17.08 -21.07
C MET A 1 84.64 -16.32 -22.24
N THR A 2 85.19 -16.57 -23.42
CA THR A 2 84.85 -16.07 -24.77
C THR A 2 83.40 -16.42 -25.18
N LEU A 3 82.71 -15.83 -26.16
CA LEU A 3 82.78 -14.65 -27.03
C LEU A 3 81.42 -14.62 -27.79
N HIS A 4 80.97 -13.43 -28.18
CA HIS A 4 80.22 -13.06 -29.39
C HIS A 4 78.83 -13.63 -29.77
N SER A 5 78.00 -12.64 -30.10
CA SER A 5 76.95 -12.57 -31.14
C SER A 5 77.16 -13.44 -32.37
N VAL A 6 76.08 -14.09 -32.84
CA VAL A 6 75.89 -14.52 -34.23
C VAL A 6 74.44 -14.28 -34.64
N VAL A 7 74.27 -13.47 -35.70
CA VAL A 7 73.10 -13.39 -36.57
C VAL A 7 73.17 -14.54 -37.59
N PRO A 8 72.03 -15.11 -38.01
CA PRO A 8 71.85 -15.38 -39.44
C PRO A 8 70.45 -14.89 -39.87
N ASP A 9 70.36 -13.82 -40.62
CA ASP A 9 70.41 -13.74 -42.09
C ASP A 9 69.47 -14.70 -42.85
N SER A 10 68.68 -14.03 -43.67
CA SER A 10 67.64 -14.41 -44.58
C SER A 10 68.01 -15.55 -45.54
N ARG A 11 67.00 -16.37 -45.88
CA ARG A 11 66.53 -16.62 -47.27
C ARG A 11 65.52 -17.76 -47.32
N SER A 12 64.26 -17.41 -47.49
CA SER A 12 63.37 -18.13 -48.43
C SER A 12 62.16 -17.25 -48.78
N PRO A 13 62.03 -16.79 -50.04
CA PRO A 13 60.93 -15.94 -50.49
C PRO A 13 59.58 -16.67 -50.59
N VAL A 14 59.53 -17.95 -50.20
CA VAL A 14 58.33 -18.78 -50.22
C VAL A 14 57.49 -18.58 -48.96
N VAL A 15 58.12 -18.40 -47.79
CA VAL A 15 57.38 -18.24 -46.51
C VAL A 15 56.74 -16.85 -46.41
N LEU A 16 57.41 -15.80 -46.91
CA LEU A 16 56.86 -14.45 -46.89
C LEU A 16 55.70 -14.28 -47.89
N ARG A 17 55.73 -14.99 -49.03
CA ARG A 17 54.60 -14.98 -49.99
C ARG A 17 53.41 -15.80 -49.49
N ALA A 18 53.62 -16.89 -48.76
CA ALA A 18 52.54 -17.62 -48.11
C ALA A 18 51.91 -16.84 -46.94
N ALA A 19 52.73 -16.13 -46.14
CA ALA A 19 52.23 -15.29 -45.06
C ALA A 19 51.48 -14.05 -45.56
N LEU A 20 51.94 -13.39 -46.64
CA LEU A 20 51.23 -12.26 -47.24
C LEU A 20 49.97 -12.68 -48.00
N ALA A 21 49.92 -13.89 -48.58
CA ALA A 21 48.68 -14.41 -49.18
C ALA A 21 47.64 -14.78 -48.12
N LEU A 22 48.05 -15.28 -46.94
CA LEU A 22 47.13 -15.50 -45.81
C LEU A 22 46.63 -14.18 -45.21
N ILE A 23 47.49 -13.16 -45.10
CA ILE A 23 47.12 -11.84 -44.57
C ILE A 23 46.26 -11.04 -45.56
N ALA A 24 46.40 -11.24 -46.87
CA ALA A 24 45.56 -10.62 -47.90
C ALA A 24 44.20 -11.32 -48.12
N LEU A 25 44.03 -12.56 -47.63
CA LEU A 25 42.73 -13.27 -47.63
C LEU A 25 41.93 -13.02 -46.34
N LEU A 26 42.53 -12.41 -45.31
CA LEU A 26 41.89 -12.08 -44.04
C LEU A 26 41.03 -10.77 -44.01
N PRO A 27 41.08 -9.81 -44.95
CA PRO A 27 40.17 -8.65 -44.90
C PRO A 27 38.80 -8.90 -45.52
N SER A 28 38.62 -9.98 -46.30
CA SER A 28 37.35 -10.25 -47.01
C SER A 28 36.37 -11.12 -46.23
N ALA A 29 36.82 -11.76 -45.14
CA ALA A 29 35.98 -12.59 -44.27
C ALA A 29 35.47 -11.86 -43.03
N LEU A 30 35.98 -10.66 -42.72
CA LEU A 30 35.55 -9.84 -41.58
C LEU A 30 34.56 -8.70 -41.93
N SER A 31 34.22 -8.50 -43.21
CA SER A 31 33.28 -7.45 -43.63
C SER A 31 32.00 -7.98 -44.28
N ALA A 32 31.67 -9.26 -44.06
CA ALA A 32 30.39 -9.85 -44.42
C ALA A 32 29.67 -10.36 -43.17
N GLN A 33 29.53 -9.51 -42.15
CA GLN A 33 28.24 -9.49 -41.43
C GLN A 33 27.22 -9.03 -42.47
N ARG A 34 26.72 -9.96 -43.29
CA ARG A 34 25.37 -9.81 -43.83
C ARG A 34 24.54 -9.56 -42.59
N ALA A 35 24.00 -8.35 -42.48
CA ALA A 35 22.85 -8.10 -41.62
C ALA A 35 21.91 -9.28 -41.87
N LEU A 36 21.82 -10.18 -40.90
CA LEU A 36 20.74 -11.16 -40.89
C LEU A 36 19.48 -10.32 -41.11
N PRO A 37 18.59 -10.68 -42.05
CA PRO A 37 17.31 -10.01 -42.13
C PRO A 37 16.74 -10.01 -40.70
N PRO A 38 16.24 -8.86 -40.20
CA PRO A 38 15.70 -8.79 -38.85
C PRO A 38 14.74 -9.97 -38.70
N PRO A 39 14.83 -10.79 -37.63
CA PRO A 39 13.81 -11.80 -37.42
C PRO A 39 12.47 -11.05 -37.43
N GLU A 40 11.60 -11.37 -38.40
CA GLU A 40 10.29 -10.73 -38.56
C GLU A 40 9.37 -10.98 -37.34
N HIS A 41 9.84 -11.73 -36.33
CA HIS A 41 9.03 -12.31 -35.27
C HIS A 41 9.25 -11.55 -33.96
N ARG A 42 8.19 -10.89 -33.51
CA ARG A 42 8.11 -10.30 -32.16
C ARG A 42 8.09 -11.43 -31.13
N ALA A 43 8.77 -11.24 -30.01
CA ALA A 43 8.80 -12.21 -28.93
C ALA A 43 7.46 -12.15 -28.16
N PRO A 44 6.67 -13.25 -28.11
CA PRO A 44 5.41 -13.26 -27.41
C PRO A 44 5.63 -13.22 -25.88
N VAL A 45 4.88 -12.35 -25.20
CA VAL A 45 4.96 -12.13 -23.74
C VAL A 45 3.58 -12.17 -23.10
N ALA A 46 3.47 -12.80 -21.94
CA ALA A 46 2.36 -12.55 -21.01
C ALA A 46 2.88 -11.81 -19.77
N LEU A 47 2.16 -10.77 -19.36
CA LEU A 47 2.44 -10.07 -18.11
C LEU A 47 1.55 -10.62 -17.00
N THR A 48 2.11 -10.84 -15.82
CA THR A 48 1.34 -11.15 -14.62
C THR A 48 1.80 -10.28 -13.47
N ILE A 49 0.86 -9.66 -12.78
CA ILE A 49 1.12 -8.60 -11.81
C ILE A 49 0.63 -9.06 -10.45
N SER A 50 1.52 -9.13 -9.46
CA SER A 50 1.15 -9.58 -8.13
C SER A 50 0.26 -8.58 -7.39
N GLY A 51 -0.57 -9.10 -6.47
CA GLY A 51 -1.36 -8.28 -5.55
C GLY A 51 -0.75 -8.21 -4.14
N GLY A 52 -1.57 -7.82 -3.15
CA GLY A 52 -1.35 -8.22 -1.75
C GLY A 52 -0.25 -7.50 -0.96
N LYS A 53 0.36 -6.44 -1.51
CA LYS A 53 1.37 -5.63 -0.82
C LYS A 53 1.07 -4.13 -0.75
N SER A 54 -0.05 -3.66 -1.31
CA SER A 54 -0.40 -2.22 -1.39
C SER A 54 0.67 -1.31 -2.01
N LEU A 55 1.64 -1.88 -2.72
CA LEU A 55 2.75 -1.18 -3.40
C LEU A 55 2.36 -0.66 -4.79
N GLY A 56 1.12 -0.19 -4.92
CA GLY A 56 0.51 0.13 -6.21
C GLY A 56 1.31 1.16 -7.00
N SER A 57 1.89 2.17 -6.35
CA SER A 57 2.70 3.22 -7.00
C SER A 57 4.01 2.67 -7.58
N TYR A 58 4.76 1.87 -6.81
CA TYR A 58 5.94 1.18 -7.31
C TYR A 58 5.61 0.25 -8.48
N GLN A 59 4.59 -0.60 -8.32
CA GLN A 59 4.16 -1.50 -9.40
C GLN A 59 3.73 -0.72 -10.65
N ALA A 60 3.08 0.44 -10.49
CA ALA A 60 2.67 1.29 -11.59
C ALA A 60 3.89 1.85 -12.36
N GLY A 61 4.96 2.24 -11.65
CA GLY A 61 6.23 2.62 -12.25
C GLY A 61 6.88 1.48 -13.03
N VAL A 62 6.90 0.26 -12.46
CA VAL A 62 7.41 -0.93 -13.16
C VAL A 62 6.60 -1.21 -14.42
N ASN A 63 5.28 -1.17 -14.34
CA ASN A 63 4.41 -1.39 -15.49
C ASN A 63 4.61 -0.32 -16.56
N TRP A 64 4.75 0.95 -16.19
CA TRP A 64 5.08 2.01 -17.14
C TRP A 64 6.39 1.69 -17.89
N GLY A 65 7.46 1.39 -17.16
CA GLY A 65 8.77 1.13 -17.76
C GLY A 65 8.76 -0.08 -18.68
N LEU A 66 8.08 -1.17 -18.29
CA LEU A 66 7.92 -2.35 -19.13
C LEU A 66 7.11 -2.04 -20.40
N ILE A 67 5.94 -1.41 -20.27
CA ILE A 67 5.07 -1.14 -21.42
C ILE A 67 5.73 -0.16 -22.40
N GLN A 68 6.30 0.94 -21.91
CA GLN A 68 6.96 1.93 -22.76
C GLN A 68 8.26 1.39 -23.35
N GLY A 69 9.06 0.64 -22.58
CA GLY A 69 10.27 -0.01 -23.07
C GLY A 69 9.97 -1.05 -24.16
N MET A 70 8.90 -1.84 -23.99
CA MET A 70 8.43 -2.76 -25.03
C MET A 70 7.94 -2.01 -26.28
N LYS A 71 7.19 -0.92 -26.15
CA LYS A 71 6.78 -0.08 -27.30
C LYS A 71 7.99 0.51 -28.03
N HIS A 72 8.90 1.13 -27.28
CA HIS A 72 10.13 1.71 -27.82
C HIS A 72 10.96 0.67 -28.59
N SER A 73 11.04 -0.57 -28.08
CA SER A 73 11.71 -1.68 -28.77
C SER A 73 11.11 -2.05 -30.13
N VAL A 74 9.79 -1.85 -30.27
CA VAL A 74 9.07 -2.11 -31.52
C VAL A 74 9.28 -0.96 -32.51
N GLU A 75 9.31 0.28 -32.04
CA GLU A 75 9.53 1.48 -32.85
C GLU A 75 10.98 1.62 -33.36
N ALA A 76 11.97 1.39 -32.49
CA ALA A 76 13.39 1.55 -32.81
C ALA A 76 13.95 0.45 -33.75
N GLY A 77 13.20 -0.65 -33.94
CA GLY A 77 13.66 -1.81 -34.70
C GLY A 77 14.77 -2.61 -33.99
N HIS A 78 15.30 -3.63 -34.66
CA HIS A 78 16.37 -4.46 -34.11
C HIS A 78 17.66 -3.64 -33.98
N GLY A 79 18.02 -3.20 -32.76
CA GLY A 79 19.37 -2.70 -32.52
C GLY A 79 19.65 -1.70 -31.40
N ALA A 80 18.67 -1.12 -30.70
CA ALA A 80 19.00 -0.11 -29.68
C ALA A 80 19.13 -0.70 -28.26
N HIS A 81 18.03 -1.04 -27.57
CA HIS A 81 18.11 -1.37 -26.13
C HIS A 81 17.15 -2.47 -25.63
N ALA A 82 16.40 -3.16 -26.51
CA ALA A 82 15.48 -4.24 -26.14
C ALA A 82 15.11 -5.16 -27.33
N ARG A 83 14.56 -6.36 -27.05
CA ARG A 83 13.96 -7.24 -28.08
C ARG A 83 12.56 -6.73 -28.45
N PRO A 84 12.10 -6.81 -29.71
CA PRO A 84 10.73 -6.43 -30.06
C PRO A 84 9.74 -7.42 -29.44
N TYR A 85 8.87 -6.94 -28.56
CA TYR A 85 7.89 -7.76 -27.84
C TYR A 85 6.48 -7.66 -28.42
N GLU A 86 5.69 -8.72 -28.21
CA GLU A 86 4.25 -8.75 -28.48
C GLU A 86 3.52 -9.19 -27.22
N LEU A 87 2.68 -8.31 -26.68
CA LEU A 87 1.88 -8.60 -25.49
C LEU A 87 0.67 -9.47 -25.87
N LEU A 88 0.65 -10.72 -25.42
CA LEU A 88 -0.41 -11.68 -25.71
C LEU A 88 -1.48 -11.79 -24.61
N ALA A 89 -1.14 -11.44 -23.37
CA ALA A 89 -2.05 -11.50 -22.24
C ALA A 89 -1.53 -10.66 -21.06
N VAL A 90 -2.44 -10.16 -20.23
CA VAL A 90 -2.12 -9.54 -18.94
C VAL A 90 -3.00 -10.13 -17.85
N THR A 91 -2.43 -10.47 -16.69
CA THR A 91 -3.22 -10.91 -15.53
C THR A 91 -2.83 -10.13 -14.29
N GLY A 92 -3.78 -9.98 -13.36
CA GLY A 92 -3.52 -9.32 -12.09
C GLY A 92 -4.50 -9.72 -11.00
N ALA A 93 -4.08 -9.48 -9.76
CA ALA A 93 -4.87 -9.67 -8.55
C ALA A 93 -4.81 -8.42 -7.69
N SER A 94 -5.90 -8.05 -7.02
CA SER A 94 -5.91 -6.89 -6.12
C SER A 94 -5.51 -5.59 -6.85
N ALA A 95 -4.72 -4.72 -6.21
CA ALA A 95 -4.05 -3.58 -6.86
C ALA A 95 -3.32 -3.94 -8.18
N GLY A 96 -2.75 -5.14 -8.27
CA GLY A 96 -2.13 -5.66 -9.49
C GLY A 96 -3.12 -5.80 -10.66
N ASN A 97 -4.40 -6.03 -10.37
CA ASN A 97 -5.45 -6.08 -11.40
C ASN A 97 -5.78 -4.70 -11.99
N ILE A 98 -5.73 -3.63 -11.18
CA ILE A 98 -5.84 -2.26 -11.68
C ILE A 98 -4.69 -1.99 -12.65
N ASN A 99 -3.45 -2.34 -12.27
CA ASN A 99 -2.29 -2.22 -13.15
C ASN A 99 -2.40 -3.13 -14.39
N ALA A 100 -3.04 -4.30 -14.30
CA ALA A 100 -3.26 -5.19 -15.46
C ALA A 100 -4.20 -4.54 -16.50
N LEU A 101 -5.29 -3.94 -16.02
CA LEU A 101 -6.23 -3.19 -16.84
C LEU A 101 -5.54 -2.01 -17.54
N ILE A 102 -4.80 -1.19 -16.77
CA ILE A 102 -4.07 -0.03 -17.30
C ILE A 102 -3.00 -0.48 -18.30
N SER A 103 -2.28 -1.57 -18.02
CA SER A 103 -1.24 -2.10 -18.92
C SER A 103 -1.80 -2.50 -20.28
N ALA A 104 -2.98 -3.12 -20.32
CA ALA A 104 -3.63 -3.44 -21.59
C ALA A 104 -4.03 -2.16 -22.36
N VAL A 105 -4.62 -1.17 -21.67
CA VAL A 105 -5.01 0.11 -22.28
C VAL A 105 -3.81 0.87 -22.82
N GLU A 106 -2.79 1.08 -21.98
CA GLU A 106 -1.55 1.74 -22.36
C GLU A 106 -0.84 0.96 -23.48
N TRP A 107 -0.79 -0.38 -23.45
CA TRP A 107 -0.23 -1.15 -24.56
C TRP A 107 -0.98 -0.92 -25.88
N CYS A 108 -2.31 -0.99 -25.87
CA CYS A 108 -3.10 -0.83 -27.09
C CYS A 108 -3.11 0.62 -27.61
N ASP A 109 -2.80 1.61 -26.78
CA ASP A 109 -2.60 3.00 -27.18
C ASP A 109 -1.22 3.21 -27.82
N GLN A 110 -1.04 2.75 -29.06
CA GLN A 110 0.23 2.76 -29.78
C GLN A 110 0.65 4.16 -30.30
N GLY A 111 -0.16 5.20 -30.12
CA GLY A 111 0.13 6.55 -30.63
C GLY A 111 1.05 7.41 -29.75
N ARG A 112 1.51 6.88 -28.60
CA ARG A 112 2.13 7.73 -27.56
C ARG A 112 3.18 6.99 -26.73
N LEU A 113 4.46 7.13 -27.07
CA LEU A 113 5.48 7.18 -26.03
C LEU A 113 5.19 8.45 -25.20
N ALA A 114 4.99 8.27 -23.91
CA ALA A 114 4.60 9.34 -23.00
C ALA A 114 5.52 9.34 -21.78
N PRO A 115 5.88 10.53 -21.27
CA PRO A 115 6.62 10.59 -20.02
C PRO A 115 5.86 9.95 -18.88
N PRO A 116 6.56 9.42 -17.87
CA PRO A 116 5.95 8.68 -16.78
C PRO A 116 4.79 9.44 -16.13
N GLU A 117 4.94 10.75 -15.92
CA GLU A 117 3.96 11.63 -15.28
C GLU A 117 2.66 11.82 -16.08
N GLU A 118 2.69 11.56 -17.39
CA GLU A 118 1.51 11.67 -18.26
C GLU A 118 0.77 10.33 -18.46
N SER A 119 1.32 9.24 -17.94
CA SER A 119 0.71 7.91 -18.03
C SER A 119 -0.49 7.75 -17.10
N LEU A 120 -1.40 6.86 -17.46
CA LEU A 120 -2.50 6.45 -16.58
C LEU A 120 -1.96 5.85 -15.27
N PHE A 121 -0.81 5.17 -15.31
CA PHE A 121 -0.15 4.63 -14.13
C PHE A 121 0.15 5.72 -13.08
N PHE A 122 0.77 6.83 -13.51
CA PHE A 122 1.10 7.93 -12.61
C PHE A 122 -0.16 8.68 -12.16
N LYS A 123 -1.07 8.98 -13.10
CA LYS A 123 -2.29 9.73 -12.79
C LYS A 123 -3.16 9.00 -11.77
N ILE A 124 -3.27 7.68 -11.85
CA ILE A 124 -4.09 6.90 -10.92
C ILE A 124 -3.38 6.72 -9.58
N TRP A 125 -2.13 6.26 -9.57
CA TRP A 125 -1.49 5.88 -8.31
C TRP A 125 -0.87 7.04 -7.56
N VAL A 126 -0.17 7.96 -8.23
CA VAL A 126 0.52 9.07 -7.55
C VAL A 126 -0.47 10.10 -7.02
N ARG A 127 -1.64 10.24 -7.66
CA ARG A 127 -2.69 11.19 -7.25
C ARG A 127 -3.69 10.63 -6.24
N THR A 128 -3.64 9.33 -5.93
CA THR A 128 -4.52 8.71 -4.92
C THR A 128 -3.79 8.57 -3.60
N GLY A 129 -4.16 9.40 -2.61
CA GLY A 129 -3.58 9.39 -1.26
C GLY A 129 -4.61 9.10 -0.17
N TRP A 130 -4.14 9.18 1.07
CA TRP A 130 -4.91 8.85 2.26
C TRP A 130 -6.16 9.73 2.46
N GLU A 131 -6.06 11.04 2.18
CA GLU A 131 -7.19 11.98 2.28
C GLU A 131 -8.33 11.62 1.31
N GLN A 132 -7.98 11.18 0.09
CA GLN A 132 -8.96 10.77 -0.92
C GLN A 132 -9.69 9.47 -0.55
N LEU A 133 -9.03 8.61 0.23
CA LEU A 133 -9.56 7.30 0.64
C LEU A 133 -10.39 7.39 1.93
N LEU A 134 -10.07 8.30 2.87
CA LEU A 134 -10.78 8.42 4.14
C LEU A 134 -11.88 9.50 4.18
N THR A 135 -12.06 10.27 3.11
CA THR A 135 -13.08 11.31 2.87
C THR A 135 -13.38 12.17 4.13
N PRO A 136 -12.71 13.32 4.33
CA PRO A 136 -13.06 14.23 5.43
C PRO A 136 -14.50 14.75 5.30
N ALA A 137 -15.22 14.74 6.43
CA ALA A 137 -16.52 15.38 6.59
C ALA A 137 -16.38 16.90 6.36
N PRO A 138 -17.23 17.48 5.49
CA PRO A 138 -18.53 17.92 5.99
C PRO A 138 -19.71 17.27 5.25
N TYR A 139 -19.44 16.30 4.36
CA TYR A 139 -20.49 15.50 3.77
C TYR A 139 -21.13 14.65 4.86
N ARG A 140 -22.30 15.12 5.32
CA ARG A 140 -23.30 14.25 5.93
C ARG A 140 -23.56 13.13 4.94
N LEU A 141 -22.81 12.05 5.05
CA LEU A 141 -23.21 10.74 4.58
C LEU A 141 -24.48 10.41 5.37
N ARG A 142 -25.61 10.92 4.89
CA ARG A 142 -26.93 10.41 5.21
C ARG A 142 -27.07 9.09 4.46
N SER A 143 -26.22 8.11 4.71
CA SER A 143 -26.54 6.77 4.27
C SER A 143 -25.79 5.74 5.10
N THR A 144 -26.59 4.86 5.68
CA THR A 144 -26.26 3.49 6.08
C THR A 144 -25.82 2.62 4.89
N GLU A 145 -25.37 3.21 3.77
CA GLU A 145 -25.09 2.50 2.51
C GLU A 145 -23.62 2.10 2.35
N HIS A 146 -22.68 2.73 3.08
CA HIS A 146 -21.25 2.40 2.96
C HIS A 146 -20.82 1.38 4.01
N ARG A 147 -20.22 0.27 3.56
CA ARG A 147 -19.83 -0.87 4.42
C ARG A 147 -18.30 -1.06 4.54
N SER A 148 -17.50 0.01 4.41
CA SER A 148 -16.04 -0.04 4.51
C SER A 148 -15.37 1.22 5.07
N VAL A 149 -14.12 1.08 5.52
CA VAL A 149 -13.32 2.17 6.11
C VAL A 149 -12.86 3.19 5.07
N LEU A 150 -12.46 2.71 3.88
CA LEU A 150 -12.02 3.54 2.77
C LEU A 150 -13.11 3.63 1.70
N HIS A 151 -13.20 4.79 1.06
CA HIS A 151 -14.09 5.11 -0.03
C HIS A 151 -13.43 4.85 -1.39
N ARG A 152 -14.26 4.47 -2.38
CA ARG A 152 -13.82 4.23 -3.76
C ARG A 152 -14.18 5.35 -4.73
N ASP A 153 -14.97 6.32 -4.27
CA ASP A 153 -15.53 7.40 -5.11
C ASP A 153 -14.44 8.19 -5.84
N PHE A 154 -13.24 8.28 -5.26
CA PHE A 154 -12.08 8.88 -5.92
C PHE A 154 -11.59 8.06 -7.13
N PHE A 155 -11.64 6.73 -7.07
CA PHE A 155 -11.30 5.86 -8.21
C PHE A 155 -12.33 5.98 -9.34
N GLU A 156 -13.59 6.30 -9.05
CA GLU A 156 -14.59 6.49 -10.11
C GLU A 156 -14.23 7.65 -11.05
N ARG A 157 -13.63 8.72 -10.53
CA ARG A 157 -13.12 9.83 -11.36
C ARG A 157 -11.99 9.38 -12.30
N HIS A 158 -11.18 8.42 -11.89
CA HIS A 158 -10.14 7.86 -12.76
C HIS A 158 -10.71 6.99 -13.88
N PHE A 159 -11.92 6.45 -13.74
CA PHE A 159 -12.56 5.76 -14.84
C PHE A 159 -12.82 6.70 -16.03
N GLU A 160 -13.05 8.00 -15.79
CA GLU A 160 -13.14 9.00 -16.86
C GLU A 160 -11.79 9.23 -17.57
N GLU A 161 -10.65 9.06 -16.87
CA GLU A 161 -9.32 9.09 -17.50
C GLU A 161 -9.11 7.87 -18.40
N ILE A 162 -9.54 6.69 -17.96
CA ILE A 162 -9.47 5.46 -18.74
C ILE A 162 -10.42 5.54 -19.94
N ASP A 163 -11.66 6.00 -19.76
CA ASP A 163 -12.63 6.17 -20.85
C ASP A 163 -12.10 7.13 -21.92
N ARG A 164 -11.48 8.25 -21.52
CA ARG A 164 -10.80 9.16 -22.47
C ARG A 164 -9.67 8.48 -23.23
N ALA A 165 -8.89 7.61 -22.59
CA ALA A 165 -7.84 6.84 -23.27
C ALA A 165 -8.43 5.81 -24.25
N LEU A 166 -9.56 5.17 -23.91
CA LEU A 166 -10.25 4.23 -24.80
C LEU A 166 -10.82 4.92 -26.05
N GLU A 167 -11.34 6.14 -25.89
CA GLU A 167 -11.90 6.97 -26.97
C GLU A 167 -10.83 7.62 -27.85
N GLY A 168 -9.75 8.12 -27.24
CA GLY A 168 -8.71 8.91 -27.89
C GLY A 168 -7.59 8.12 -28.57
N ALA A 169 -7.55 6.79 -28.40
CA ALA A 169 -6.50 5.97 -28.98
C ALA A 169 -6.56 5.98 -30.51
N ASP A 170 -5.47 6.38 -31.18
CA ASP A 170 -5.18 6.06 -32.58
C ASP A 170 -4.83 4.56 -32.67
N ALA A 171 -5.81 3.72 -32.34
CA ALA A 171 -5.60 2.32 -32.02
C ALA A 171 -5.15 1.55 -33.26
N ALA A 172 -3.88 1.11 -33.26
CA ALA A 172 -3.45 -0.01 -34.09
C ALA A 172 -4.28 -1.25 -33.73
N PRO A 173 -4.45 -2.23 -34.63
CA PRO A 173 -5.09 -3.51 -34.30
C PRO A 173 -4.54 -4.10 -32.99
N CYS A 174 -5.39 -4.13 -31.96
CA CYS A 174 -5.05 -4.66 -30.64
C CYS A 174 -6.11 -5.65 -30.19
N ASP A 175 -5.66 -6.74 -29.54
CA ASP A 175 -6.52 -7.75 -28.94
C ASP A 175 -5.75 -8.44 -27.80
N VAL A 176 -5.96 -7.92 -26.58
CA VAL A 176 -5.27 -8.37 -25.36
C VAL A 176 -6.29 -8.88 -24.35
N PRO A 177 -6.30 -10.18 -24.01
CA PRO A 177 -7.07 -10.70 -22.89
C PRO A 177 -6.48 -10.26 -21.55
N ILE A 178 -7.37 -9.87 -20.65
CA ILE A 178 -7.10 -9.44 -19.28
C ILE A 178 -7.70 -10.47 -18.34
N GLY A 179 -6.86 -11.20 -17.62
CA GLY A 179 -7.26 -12.19 -16.61
C GLY A 179 -7.36 -11.58 -15.22
N ILE A 180 -8.54 -11.71 -14.60
CA ILE A 180 -8.89 -11.10 -13.33
C ILE A 180 -9.19 -12.19 -12.31
N THR A 181 -8.41 -12.27 -11.23
CA THR A 181 -8.76 -13.14 -10.11
C THR A 181 -9.77 -12.47 -9.20
N LEU A 182 -10.69 -13.27 -8.66
CA LEU A 182 -11.78 -12.83 -7.81
C LEU A 182 -11.91 -13.78 -6.61
N THR A 183 -12.14 -13.24 -5.42
CA THR A 183 -12.50 -14.06 -4.27
C THR A 183 -13.97 -13.88 -3.94
N LYS A 184 -14.75 -14.96 -4.03
CA LYS A 184 -16.16 -14.91 -3.65
C LYS A 184 -16.30 -15.01 -2.13
N GLN A 185 -17.07 -14.12 -1.50
CA GLN A 185 -17.25 -14.10 -0.04
C GLN A 185 -17.83 -15.42 0.48
N VAL A 186 -18.71 -16.05 -0.28
CA VAL A 186 -19.26 -17.39 -0.01
C VAL A 186 -18.65 -18.45 -0.92
N ARG A 187 -18.46 -19.66 -0.40
CA ARG A 187 -17.92 -20.79 -1.18
C ARG A 187 -18.81 -21.13 -2.38
N GLY A 188 -18.19 -21.39 -3.52
CA GLY A 188 -18.73 -22.20 -4.60
C GLY A 188 -18.16 -23.61 -4.58
N THR A 189 -18.39 -24.37 -5.65
CA THR A 189 -17.85 -25.73 -5.83
C THR A 189 -17.28 -25.92 -7.22
N ILE A 190 -16.21 -26.71 -7.30
CA ILE A 190 -15.64 -27.28 -8.53
C ILE A 190 -15.83 -28.79 -8.46
N ALA A 191 -16.35 -29.38 -9.53
CA ALA A 191 -16.50 -30.83 -9.62
C ALA A 191 -15.24 -31.46 -10.21
N LEU A 192 -14.70 -32.48 -9.54
CA LEU A 192 -13.66 -33.37 -10.05
C LEU A 192 -14.19 -34.80 -10.05
N GLY A 193 -14.80 -35.22 -11.16
CA GLY A 193 -15.54 -36.49 -11.24
C GLY A 193 -16.74 -36.46 -10.30
N ALA A 194 -16.78 -37.36 -9.31
CA ALA A 194 -17.85 -37.42 -8.29
C ALA A 194 -17.55 -36.58 -7.03
N LEU A 195 -16.40 -35.90 -6.97
CA LEU A 195 -15.98 -35.11 -5.83
C LEU A 195 -16.32 -33.63 -6.03
N ASP A 196 -17.10 -33.05 -5.11
CA ASP A 196 -17.33 -31.62 -5.04
C ASP A 196 -16.30 -30.94 -4.12
N ILE A 197 -15.44 -30.11 -4.70
CA ILE A 197 -14.38 -29.39 -4.00
C ILE A 197 -14.85 -27.96 -3.74
N PRO A 198 -14.93 -27.49 -2.48
CA PRO A 198 -15.28 -26.12 -2.20
C PRO A 198 -14.18 -25.17 -2.70
N THR A 199 -14.59 -24.07 -3.36
CA THR A 199 -13.66 -23.02 -3.80
C THR A 199 -14.22 -21.64 -3.47
N GLN A 200 -13.34 -20.71 -3.15
CA GLN A 200 -13.63 -19.28 -3.12
C GLN A 200 -12.82 -18.51 -4.16
N ARG A 201 -11.92 -19.20 -4.88
CA ARG A 201 -11.14 -18.66 -5.99
C ARG A 201 -11.95 -18.74 -7.28
N PHE A 202 -12.17 -17.59 -7.89
CA PHE A 202 -12.86 -17.44 -9.16
C PHE A 202 -12.01 -16.61 -10.13
N VAL A 203 -12.30 -16.75 -11.42
CA VAL A 203 -11.63 -16.00 -12.48
C VAL A 203 -12.66 -15.39 -13.41
N SER A 204 -12.40 -14.17 -13.84
CA SER A 204 -13.07 -13.55 -14.98
C SER A 204 -12.06 -13.12 -16.02
N ILE A 205 -12.48 -13.06 -17.28
CA ILE A 205 -11.64 -12.63 -18.40
C ILE A 205 -12.42 -11.59 -19.19
N VAL A 206 -11.76 -10.49 -19.52
CA VAL A 206 -12.25 -9.46 -20.44
C VAL A 206 -11.17 -9.23 -21.50
N ARG A 207 -11.55 -9.06 -22.76
CA ARG A 207 -10.61 -8.68 -23.82
C ARG A 207 -10.64 -7.17 -24.02
N LEU A 208 -9.50 -6.55 -24.21
CA LEU A 208 -9.40 -5.21 -24.77
C LEU A 208 -9.11 -5.33 -26.26
N VAL A 209 -10.05 -4.87 -27.09
CA VAL A 209 -9.99 -4.98 -28.55
C VAL A 209 -10.07 -3.62 -29.21
N SER A 210 -9.40 -3.48 -30.35
CA SER A 210 -9.63 -2.36 -31.26
C SER A 210 -10.84 -2.63 -32.14
N VAL A 211 -11.81 -1.73 -32.13
CA VAL A 211 -13.04 -1.85 -32.93
C VAL A 211 -13.12 -0.72 -33.94
N GLU A 212 -13.64 -1.02 -35.14
CA GLU A 212 -13.93 -0.01 -36.16
C GLU A 212 -15.41 0.41 -36.08
N GLU A 213 -15.65 1.69 -35.78
CA GLU A 213 -16.98 2.27 -35.66
C GLU A 213 -17.03 3.63 -36.39
N ALA A 214 -17.98 3.78 -37.33
CA ALA A 214 -18.15 5.01 -38.13
C ALA A 214 -16.86 5.52 -38.83
N GLY A 215 -15.95 4.63 -39.20
CA GLY A 215 -14.69 4.99 -39.87
C GLY A 215 -13.58 5.48 -38.94
N ARG A 216 -13.79 5.42 -37.61
CA ARG A 216 -12.76 5.64 -36.60
C ARG A 216 -12.46 4.32 -35.88
N ARG A 217 -11.21 4.17 -35.43
CA ARG A 217 -10.82 3.10 -34.52
C ARG A 217 -10.89 3.63 -33.10
N ARG A 218 -11.37 2.79 -32.19
CA ARG A 218 -11.34 3.03 -30.75
C ARG A 218 -11.09 1.73 -30.03
N LEU A 219 -10.74 1.81 -28.75
CA LEU A 219 -10.64 0.64 -27.90
C LEU A 219 -12.00 0.34 -27.26
N ALA A 220 -12.25 -0.94 -27.05
CA ALA A 220 -13.47 -1.41 -26.40
C ALA A 220 -13.18 -2.69 -25.61
N PHE A 221 -13.86 -2.85 -24.48
CA PHE A 221 -13.88 -4.12 -23.78
C PHE A 221 -14.84 -5.08 -24.47
N ALA A 222 -14.47 -6.35 -24.54
CA ALA A 222 -15.27 -7.40 -25.14
C ALA A 222 -15.22 -8.70 -24.32
N LEU A 223 -16.20 -9.57 -24.54
CA LEU A 223 -16.18 -10.91 -23.97
C LEU A 223 -15.04 -11.76 -24.57
N PRO A 224 -14.48 -12.70 -23.79
CA PRO A 224 -13.50 -13.69 -24.27
C PRO A 224 -14.07 -14.62 -25.35
N GLU A 225 -13.17 -15.24 -26.12
CA GLU A 225 -13.52 -16.24 -27.15
C GLU A 225 -14.16 -17.49 -26.55
N SER A 226 -15.08 -18.13 -27.28
CA SER A 226 -15.82 -19.33 -26.81
C SER A 226 -14.91 -20.51 -26.40
N SER A 227 -13.71 -20.57 -26.94
CA SER A 227 -12.68 -21.57 -26.62
C SER A 227 -12.06 -21.35 -25.23
N LEU A 228 -11.65 -20.12 -24.90
CA LEU A 228 -11.26 -19.72 -23.54
C LEU A 228 -12.38 -19.93 -22.53
N LEU A 229 -13.61 -19.75 -23.00
CA LEU A 229 -14.82 -19.94 -22.21
C LEU A 229 -15.14 -21.39 -21.87
N ALA A 230 -14.62 -22.34 -22.65
CA ALA A 230 -14.78 -23.77 -22.41
C ALA A 230 -13.61 -24.37 -21.62
N ASP A 231 -12.44 -23.72 -21.59
CA ASP A 231 -11.23 -24.20 -20.90
C ASP A 231 -11.33 -24.23 -19.36
N SER A 232 -11.77 -25.35 -18.80
CA SER A 232 -11.91 -25.53 -17.34
C SER A 232 -10.57 -25.58 -16.59
N ALA A 233 -9.44 -25.64 -17.29
CA ALA A 233 -8.12 -25.66 -16.66
C ALA A 233 -7.78 -24.32 -15.98
N ILE A 234 -8.38 -23.21 -16.44
CA ILE A 234 -8.12 -21.86 -15.89
C ILE A 234 -8.82 -21.58 -14.54
N GLY A 235 -9.52 -22.58 -14.00
CA GLY A 235 -10.24 -22.49 -12.72
C GLY A 235 -11.73 -22.20 -12.84
N LYS A 236 -12.39 -21.88 -11.72
CA LYS A 236 -13.83 -21.62 -11.69
C LYS A 236 -14.13 -20.24 -12.27
N ARG A 237 -14.80 -20.21 -13.42
CA ARG A 237 -15.06 -18.97 -14.16
C ARG A 237 -16.38 -18.34 -13.80
N VAL A 238 -16.44 -17.02 -13.89
CA VAL A 238 -17.67 -16.23 -13.76
C VAL A 238 -17.71 -15.13 -14.81
N TRP A 239 -18.91 -14.93 -15.39
CA TRP A 239 -19.15 -13.82 -16.31
C TRP A 239 -20.04 -12.79 -15.69
N PRO A 240 -19.63 -11.52 -15.66
CA PRO A 240 -20.51 -10.49 -15.18
C PRO A 240 -21.66 -10.23 -16.18
N THR A 241 -22.85 -10.02 -15.66
CA THR A 241 -24.06 -9.68 -16.44
C THR A 241 -24.57 -8.30 -16.04
N LEU A 242 -25.42 -7.72 -16.90
CA LEU A 242 -26.16 -6.53 -16.51
C LEU A 242 -27.15 -6.87 -15.39
N PRO A 243 -27.43 -5.92 -14.46
CA PRO A 243 -28.45 -6.11 -13.44
C PRO A 243 -29.77 -6.54 -14.06
N GLY A 244 -30.34 -7.64 -13.58
CA GLY A 244 -31.60 -8.19 -14.10
C GLY A 244 -31.45 -9.15 -15.29
N SER A 245 -30.27 -9.24 -15.91
CA SER A 245 -30.01 -10.10 -17.08
C SER A 245 -29.40 -11.46 -16.70
N SER A 246 -29.87 -12.52 -17.38
CA SER A 246 -29.27 -13.86 -17.37
C SER A 246 -28.31 -14.10 -18.54
N ARG A 247 -28.17 -13.12 -19.43
CA ARG A 247 -27.22 -13.15 -20.55
C ARG A 247 -26.00 -12.27 -20.24
N PRO A 248 -24.82 -12.63 -20.78
CA PRO A 248 -23.64 -11.77 -20.74
C PRO A 248 -23.97 -10.35 -21.20
N ALA A 249 -23.32 -9.36 -20.58
CA ALA A 249 -23.55 -7.94 -20.83
C ALA A 249 -23.02 -7.47 -22.20
N VAL A 250 -23.60 -7.96 -23.30
CA VAL A 250 -23.22 -7.56 -24.66
C VAL A 250 -24.05 -6.35 -25.07
N VAL A 251 -23.37 -5.24 -25.39
CA VAL A 251 -23.99 -4.01 -25.89
C VAL A 251 -24.16 -4.08 -27.40
N SER A 252 -23.12 -4.52 -28.11
CA SER A 252 -23.13 -4.62 -29.57
C SER A 252 -22.07 -5.61 -30.08
N PRO A 253 -22.33 -6.30 -31.20
CA PRO A 253 -21.27 -6.91 -31.99
C PRO A 253 -20.55 -5.82 -32.80
N ALA A 254 -19.22 -5.73 -32.68
CA ALA A 254 -18.41 -4.78 -33.42
C ALA A 254 -17.33 -5.51 -34.24
N ALA A 255 -17.00 -4.98 -35.43
CA ALA A 255 -15.93 -5.54 -36.25
C ALA A 255 -14.58 -5.22 -35.61
N VAL A 256 -13.77 -6.26 -35.37
CA VAL A 256 -12.42 -6.12 -34.84
C VAL A 256 -11.50 -5.55 -35.92
N ALA A 257 -10.75 -4.50 -35.59
CA ALA A 257 -9.80 -3.88 -36.50
C ALA A 257 -8.64 -4.85 -36.78
N GLY A 258 -8.30 -5.07 -38.06
CA GLY A 258 -7.11 -5.85 -38.44
C GLY A 258 -7.24 -7.38 -38.49
N GLY A 259 -8.45 -7.95 -38.45
CA GLY A 259 -8.67 -9.38 -38.65
C GLY A 259 -8.17 -9.88 -40.02
N GLY A 260 -6.99 -10.51 -40.04
CA GLY A 260 -6.28 -10.96 -41.24
C GLY A 260 -6.78 -12.30 -41.82
N GLY A 261 -8.08 -12.45 -42.03
CA GLY A 261 -8.68 -13.64 -42.64
C GLY A 261 -9.98 -13.30 -43.37
N SER A 262 -10.42 -14.17 -44.29
CA SER A 262 -11.58 -13.96 -45.18
C SER A 262 -12.96 -13.84 -44.50
N GLY A 263 -13.01 -13.63 -43.18
CA GLY A 263 -14.19 -13.28 -42.41
C GLY A 263 -13.85 -12.16 -41.43
N ARG A 264 -14.65 -11.09 -41.39
CA ARG A 264 -14.57 -10.07 -40.35
C ARG A 264 -14.89 -10.71 -39.00
N GLU A 265 -13.90 -10.85 -38.13
CA GLU A 265 -14.12 -11.27 -36.74
C GLU A 265 -14.97 -10.20 -36.02
N THR A 266 -16.04 -10.64 -35.37
CA THR A 266 -16.93 -9.76 -34.58
C THR A 266 -16.70 -10.00 -33.10
N ALA A 267 -16.33 -8.95 -32.36
CA ALA A 267 -16.22 -9.00 -30.91
C ALA A 267 -17.56 -8.62 -30.26
N ALA A 268 -17.93 -9.33 -29.19
CA ALA A 268 -19.09 -9.01 -28.36
C ALA A 268 -18.70 -7.94 -27.34
N VAL A 269 -18.91 -6.67 -27.69
CA VAL A 269 -18.52 -5.51 -26.88
C VAL A 269 -19.36 -5.43 -25.61
N VAL A 270 -18.71 -5.13 -24.49
CA VAL A 270 -19.33 -4.95 -23.17
C VAL A 270 -19.15 -3.51 -22.66
N PRO A 271 -19.99 -3.02 -21.73
CA PRO A 271 -19.80 -1.68 -21.15
C PRO A 271 -18.49 -1.59 -20.36
N SER A 272 -17.74 -0.49 -20.48
CA SER A 272 -16.49 -0.27 -19.72
C SER A 272 -16.69 -0.38 -18.20
N LYS A 273 -17.84 0.09 -17.71
CA LYS A 273 -18.24 -0.04 -16.30
C LYS A 273 -18.17 -1.48 -15.79
N LEU A 274 -18.40 -2.48 -16.64
CA LEU A 274 -18.30 -3.89 -16.27
C LEU A 274 -16.86 -4.31 -15.96
N ALA A 275 -15.90 -3.86 -16.78
CA ALA A 275 -14.47 -4.10 -16.54
C ALA A 275 -14.00 -3.37 -15.26
N TYR A 276 -14.52 -2.16 -15.02
CA TYR A 276 -14.25 -1.39 -13.81
C TYR A 276 -14.79 -2.09 -12.56
N GLN A 277 -16.01 -2.62 -12.60
CA GLN A 277 -16.60 -3.39 -11.51
C GLN A 277 -15.84 -4.69 -11.23
N LEU A 278 -15.43 -5.43 -12.27
CA LEU A 278 -14.56 -6.60 -12.09
C LEU A 278 -13.23 -6.21 -11.43
N SER A 279 -12.65 -5.08 -11.84
CA SER A 279 -11.40 -4.59 -11.25
C SER A 279 -11.57 -4.15 -9.79
N ALA A 280 -12.67 -3.47 -9.47
CA ALA A 280 -13.04 -3.07 -8.11
C ALA A 280 -13.32 -4.29 -7.21
N ALA A 281 -13.95 -5.33 -7.76
CA ALA A 281 -14.17 -6.61 -7.08
C ALA A 281 -12.84 -7.32 -6.76
N SER A 282 -11.91 -7.37 -7.72
CA SER A 282 -10.58 -7.93 -7.50
C SER A 282 -9.77 -7.10 -6.51
N SER A 283 -9.94 -5.78 -6.47
CA SER A 283 -9.19 -4.84 -5.61
C SER A 283 -9.83 -4.56 -4.26
N ALA A 284 -10.90 -5.28 -3.92
CA ALA A 284 -11.69 -5.11 -2.70
C ALA A 284 -10.98 -5.65 -1.45
N PHE A 285 -9.87 -5.03 -1.04
CA PHE A 285 -9.11 -5.44 0.13
C PHE A 285 -10.03 -5.46 1.38
N PRO A 286 -10.15 -6.59 2.09
CA PRO A 286 -11.08 -6.72 3.22
C PRO A 286 -10.84 -5.64 4.28
N LEU A 287 -11.92 -5.16 4.90
CA LEU A 287 -11.95 -4.06 5.88
C LEU A 287 -11.63 -2.68 5.30
N ALA A 288 -10.67 -2.57 4.38
CA ALA A 288 -10.33 -1.30 3.74
C ALA A 288 -11.40 -0.88 2.74
N PHE A 289 -11.81 -1.74 1.82
CA PHE A 289 -12.78 -1.43 0.78
C PHE A 289 -13.99 -2.36 0.84
N GLU A 290 -15.17 -1.84 0.47
CA GLU A 290 -16.42 -2.58 0.49
C GLU A 290 -16.39 -3.74 -0.52
N PRO A 291 -16.91 -4.94 -0.20
CA PRO A 291 -17.06 -6.00 -1.19
C PRO A 291 -17.89 -5.55 -2.39
N GLU A 292 -17.45 -5.87 -3.60
CA GLU A 292 -18.21 -5.52 -4.80
C GLU A 292 -19.28 -6.58 -5.06
N ARG A 293 -20.54 -6.14 -5.18
CA ARG A 293 -21.62 -7.05 -5.57
C ARG A 293 -21.66 -7.21 -7.08
N LEU A 294 -21.37 -8.42 -7.56
CA LEU A 294 -21.44 -8.75 -8.98
C LEU A 294 -22.63 -9.67 -9.26
N ASP A 295 -23.39 -9.33 -10.30
CA ASP A 295 -24.29 -10.26 -10.96
C ASP A 295 -23.48 -11.09 -11.94
N VAL A 296 -23.41 -12.40 -11.71
CA VAL A 296 -22.62 -13.29 -12.55
C VAL A 296 -23.40 -14.49 -13.05
N VAL A 297 -22.94 -15.06 -14.15
CA VAL A 297 -23.38 -16.34 -14.69
C VAL A 297 -22.20 -17.32 -14.74
N ASP A 298 -22.47 -18.58 -14.39
CA ASP A 298 -21.54 -19.69 -14.56
C ASP A 298 -21.58 -20.17 -16.02
N PRO A 299 -20.48 -20.05 -16.79
CA PRO A 299 -20.47 -20.40 -18.21
C PRO A 299 -20.80 -21.86 -18.49
N GLU A 300 -20.37 -22.79 -17.63
CA GLU A 300 -20.63 -24.23 -17.82
C GLU A 300 -22.12 -24.54 -17.66
N ARG A 301 -22.76 -23.90 -16.68
CA ARG A 301 -24.20 -24.05 -16.45
C ARG A 301 -25.04 -23.34 -17.50
N ALA A 302 -24.58 -22.18 -17.99
CA ALA A 302 -25.22 -21.47 -19.09
C ALA A 302 -25.18 -22.28 -20.40
N ALA A 303 -24.03 -22.89 -20.72
CA ALA A 303 -23.88 -23.76 -21.87
C ALA A 303 -24.75 -25.02 -21.78
N ALA A 304 -25.03 -25.51 -20.57
CA ALA A 304 -25.90 -26.66 -20.31
C ALA A 304 -27.42 -26.37 -20.46
N GLY A 305 -27.82 -25.21 -20.98
CA GLY A 305 -29.23 -24.91 -21.29
C GLY A 305 -30.09 -24.55 -20.08
N CYS A 306 -29.46 -24.09 -19.00
CA CYS A 306 -30.16 -23.74 -17.77
C CYS A 306 -31.08 -22.51 -17.94
N GLU A 307 -32.39 -22.75 -18.00
CA GLU A 307 -33.42 -21.70 -17.94
C GLU A 307 -33.81 -21.40 -16.48
N VAL A 308 -34.05 -20.12 -16.19
CA VAL A 308 -34.15 -19.51 -14.85
C VAL A 308 -35.43 -19.89 -14.07
N SER A 309 -36.13 -20.96 -14.43
CA SER A 309 -37.34 -21.31 -13.67
C SER A 309 -36.97 -22.12 -12.42
N THR A 310 -37.18 -21.48 -11.28
CA THR A 310 -37.23 -22.03 -9.90
C THR A 310 -35.89 -22.26 -9.16
N GLU A 311 -35.62 -21.34 -8.22
CA GLU A 311 -34.92 -21.48 -6.92
C GLU A 311 -33.45 -21.96 -6.81
N LEU A 312 -32.78 -22.38 -7.89
CA LEU A 312 -31.30 -22.45 -7.91
C LEU A 312 -30.75 -22.08 -9.30
N GLY A 313 -31.03 -20.85 -9.72
CA GLY A 313 -30.78 -20.37 -11.09
C GLY A 313 -29.31 -20.16 -11.44
N CYS A 314 -29.02 -20.22 -12.74
CA CYS A 314 -27.68 -20.05 -13.33
C CYS A 314 -27.08 -18.64 -13.26
N ARG A 315 -27.86 -17.68 -12.75
CA ARG A 315 -27.40 -16.38 -12.31
C ARG A 315 -27.20 -16.42 -10.80
N ALA A 316 -26.05 -15.97 -10.35
CA ALA A 316 -25.76 -15.76 -8.94
C ALA A 316 -25.34 -14.31 -8.73
N SER A 317 -26.10 -13.56 -7.92
CA SER A 317 -25.57 -12.33 -7.33
C SER A 317 -24.72 -12.72 -6.12
N ALA A 318 -23.49 -12.23 -6.05
CA ALA A 318 -22.65 -12.47 -4.89
C ALA A 318 -21.70 -11.31 -4.64
N ASN A 319 -21.28 -11.19 -3.38
CA ASN A 319 -20.23 -10.27 -2.98
C ASN A 319 -18.87 -10.90 -3.27
N TYR A 320 -18.01 -10.12 -3.90
CA TYR A 320 -16.63 -10.47 -4.17
C TYR A 320 -15.71 -9.53 -3.39
N LEU A 321 -14.68 -10.12 -2.83
CA LEU A 321 -13.61 -9.47 -2.10
C LEU A 321 -12.27 -9.79 -2.77
N ASP A 322 -11.24 -9.04 -2.43
CA ASP A 322 -9.84 -9.14 -2.90
C ASP A 322 -9.50 -10.44 -3.66
N GLY A 323 -9.30 -10.33 -4.97
CA GLY A 323 -8.85 -11.44 -5.83
C GLY A 323 -7.54 -12.06 -5.36
N GLY A 324 -6.75 -11.29 -4.60
CA GLY A 324 -5.49 -11.71 -4.03
C GLY A 324 -5.56 -12.51 -2.74
N LEU A 325 -6.74 -12.86 -2.18
CA LEU A 325 -6.79 -13.68 -0.96
C LEU A 325 -6.32 -15.13 -1.19
N PHE A 326 -6.75 -15.74 -2.31
CA PHE A 326 -6.42 -17.13 -2.66
C PHE A 326 -5.50 -17.27 -3.86
N ASP A 327 -5.41 -16.25 -4.71
CA ASP A 327 -4.52 -16.23 -5.86
C ASP A 327 -4.00 -14.81 -6.12
N ASN A 328 -2.95 -14.49 -5.38
CA ASN A 328 -2.31 -13.18 -5.43
C ASN A 328 -1.26 -13.08 -6.55
N SER A 329 -1.02 -14.18 -7.26
CA SER A 329 0.05 -14.33 -8.25
C SER A 329 -0.51 -15.16 -9.40
N PRO A 330 -1.37 -14.55 -10.25
CA PRO A 330 -2.15 -15.26 -11.27
C PRO A 330 -1.31 -15.69 -12.47
N LEU A 331 -0.18 -16.34 -12.19
CA LEU A 331 0.80 -16.83 -13.13
C LEU A 331 0.26 -18.03 -13.91
N ASP A 332 -0.47 -18.91 -13.22
CA ASP A 332 -1.17 -20.04 -13.85
C ASP A 332 -2.19 -19.55 -14.88
N LEU A 333 -3.01 -18.55 -14.50
CA LEU A 333 -3.94 -17.91 -15.42
C LEU A 333 -3.23 -17.25 -16.61
N ALA A 334 -2.10 -16.59 -16.38
CA ALA A 334 -1.31 -15.96 -17.45
C ALA A 334 -0.79 -16.98 -18.46
N LEU A 335 -0.27 -18.10 -17.97
CA LEU A 335 0.21 -19.21 -18.80
C LEU A 335 -0.92 -19.78 -19.67
N HIS A 336 -2.10 -20.00 -19.10
CA HIS A 336 -3.24 -20.49 -19.85
C HIS A 336 -3.68 -19.51 -20.95
N LEU A 337 -3.75 -18.20 -20.65
CA LEU A 337 -4.07 -17.19 -21.66
C LEU A 337 -3.00 -17.10 -22.75
N PHE A 338 -1.73 -17.20 -22.36
CA PHE A 338 -0.59 -17.22 -23.28
C PHE A 338 -0.64 -18.42 -24.22
N ASP A 339 -0.82 -19.63 -23.69
CA ASP A 339 -0.87 -20.87 -24.45
C ASP A 339 -2.07 -20.92 -25.41
N HIS A 340 -3.17 -20.25 -25.06
CA HIS A 340 -4.32 -20.12 -25.93
C HIS A 340 -4.06 -19.23 -27.15
N ARG A 341 -3.25 -18.19 -26.97
CA ARG A 341 -3.04 -17.13 -27.98
C ARG A 341 -1.79 -17.34 -28.82
N ARG A 342 -0.83 -18.13 -28.36
CA ARG A 342 0.40 -18.40 -29.12
C ARG A 342 0.08 -19.11 -30.45
N PRO A 343 0.77 -18.78 -31.55
CA PRO A 343 0.61 -19.47 -32.82
C PRO A 343 0.96 -20.97 -32.71
N VAL A 344 0.17 -21.86 -33.32
CA VAL A 344 0.35 -23.34 -33.31
C VAL A 344 1.57 -23.82 -34.13
N LYS A 345 2.51 -22.94 -34.50
CA LYS A 345 3.73 -23.32 -35.24
C LYS A 345 4.71 -24.05 -34.29
N PRO A 346 5.52 -25.01 -34.80
CA PRO A 346 6.55 -25.64 -33.97
C PRO A 346 7.52 -24.55 -33.46
N LEU A 347 7.69 -24.50 -32.13
CA LEU A 347 8.54 -23.52 -31.46
C LEU A 347 9.95 -23.56 -32.05
N THR A 348 10.45 -22.41 -32.53
CA THR A 348 11.87 -22.25 -32.84
C THR A 348 12.69 -22.15 -31.54
N ALA A 349 14.02 -22.21 -31.64
CA ALA A 349 14.92 -21.93 -30.51
C ALA A 349 14.73 -20.51 -29.93
N ALA A 350 14.15 -19.59 -30.70
CA ALA A 350 13.79 -18.25 -30.24
C ALA A 350 12.39 -18.21 -29.59
N ASP A 351 11.44 -19.03 -30.05
CA ASP A 351 10.09 -19.16 -29.47
C ASP A 351 10.04 -20.01 -28.20
N THR A 352 11.03 -20.90 -27.99
CA THR A 352 11.20 -21.71 -26.77
C THR A 352 11.56 -20.87 -25.54
N LEU A 353 11.81 -19.57 -25.72
CA LEU A 353 11.91 -18.58 -24.67
C LEU A 353 10.58 -17.85 -24.41
N ALA A 354 9.41 -18.41 -24.76
CA ALA A 354 8.09 -17.85 -24.41
C ALA A 354 8.09 -17.25 -22.99
N ARG A 355 7.87 -15.93 -22.86
CA ARG A 355 8.15 -15.19 -21.62
C ARG A 355 6.88 -14.85 -20.88
N VAL A 356 6.69 -15.44 -19.72
CA VAL A 356 5.85 -14.85 -18.70
C VAL A 356 6.70 -13.91 -17.86
N VAL A 357 6.37 -12.64 -17.86
CA VAL A 357 7.00 -11.63 -17.00
C VAL A 357 6.12 -11.46 -15.77
N TYR A 358 6.66 -11.82 -14.62
CA TYR A 358 6.01 -11.69 -13.33
C TYR A 358 6.51 -10.44 -12.61
N ILE A 359 5.63 -9.46 -12.44
CA ILE A 359 5.90 -8.24 -11.70
C ILE A 359 5.66 -8.52 -10.22
N GLU A 360 6.76 -8.69 -9.48
CA GLU A 360 6.76 -8.97 -8.04
C GLU A 360 7.62 -7.94 -7.30
N ALA A 361 7.00 -7.23 -6.36
CA ALA A 361 7.69 -6.21 -5.58
C ALA A 361 8.52 -6.78 -4.39
N GLY A 362 8.44 -8.09 -4.15
CA GLY A 362 9.13 -8.79 -3.06
C GLY A 362 10.43 -9.46 -3.41
N GLU A 363 10.80 -9.47 -4.69
CA GLU A 363 12.10 -9.98 -5.09
C GLU A 363 13.10 -8.82 -5.06
N TYR A 364 14.25 -9.06 -4.44
CA TYR A 364 15.28 -8.05 -4.22
C TYR A 364 16.55 -8.45 -4.94
N ARG A 365 17.38 -7.49 -5.33
CA ARG A 365 18.73 -7.72 -5.86
C ARG A 365 19.77 -6.87 -5.13
N GLY A 366 21.04 -7.09 -5.46
CA GLY A 366 22.17 -6.32 -4.94
C GLY A 366 22.23 -6.24 -3.41
N HIS A 367 22.54 -5.04 -2.90
CA HIS A 367 22.69 -4.80 -1.46
C HIS A 367 21.39 -5.06 -0.69
N LEU A 368 20.23 -4.67 -1.22
CA LEU A 368 18.94 -4.85 -0.55
C LEU A 368 18.64 -6.32 -0.26
N ARG A 369 18.93 -7.23 -1.21
CA ARG A 369 18.80 -8.69 -1.00
C ARG A 369 19.60 -9.14 0.22
N SER A 370 20.83 -8.65 0.37
CA SER A 370 21.72 -9.02 1.47
C SER A 370 21.21 -8.54 2.84
N VAL A 371 20.61 -7.35 2.89
CA VAL A 371 20.04 -6.77 4.12
C VAL A 371 18.79 -7.55 4.52
N ARG A 372 17.88 -7.80 3.57
CA ARG A 372 16.61 -8.49 3.83
C ARG A 372 16.76 -9.97 4.19
N ALA A 373 17.79 -10.64 3.67
CA ALA A 373 18.08 -12.03 4.04
C ALA A 373 18.38 -12.18 5.56
N ARG A 374 19.01 -11.17 6.18
CA ARG A 374 19.35 -11.19 7.62
C ARG A 374 18.11 -11.03 8.51
N ASP A 375 17.12 -10.26 8.07
CA ASP A 375 15.89 -10.00 8.84
C ASP A 375 14.97 -11.24 8.94
N ALA A 376 15.02 -12.15 7.96
CA ALA A 376 14.09 -13.27 7.83
C ALA A 376 14.37 -14.46 8.78
N GLU A 377 15.57 -14.55 9.36
CA GLU A 377 16.04 -15.73 10.11
C GLU A 377 15.72 -15.70 11.63
N ALA A 378 14.97 -14.70 12.12
CA ALA A 378 14.67 -14.58 13.55
C ALA A 378 13.61 -15.61 14.01
N GLU A 379 14.06 -16.74 14.57
CA GLU A 379 13.19 -17.73 15.21
C GLU A 379 12.54 -17.18 16.50
N ARG A 380 11.22 -17.38 16.64
CA ARG A 380 10.47 -17.05 17.87
C ARG A 380 9.95 -18.32 18.52
N PHE A 381 9.82 -18.30 19.84
CA PHE A 381 9.35 -19.43 20.65
C PHE A 381 8.08 -19.07 21.44
N GLY A 382 7.31 -20.08 21.86
CA GLY A 382 6.12 -19.91 22.69
C GLY A 382 4.96 -19.21 21.96
N THR A 383 4.23 -18.34 22.66
CA THR A 383 3.08 -17.59 22.08
C THR A 383 3.47 -16.67 20.94
N ALA A 384 4.71 -16.17 20.95
CA ALA A 384 5.26 -15.38 19.85
C ALA A 384 5.42 -16.21 18.56
N ALA A 385 5.73 -17.51 18.67
CA ALA A 385 5.78 -18.43 17.54
C ALA A 385 4.39 -18.69 16.96
N ALA A 386 3.38 -18.88 17.81
CA ALA A 386 1.99 -19.07 17.37
C ALA A 386 1.44 -17.82 16.65
N LEU A 387 1.70 -16.63 17.19
CA LEU A 387 1.35 -15.36 16.55
C LEU A 387 2.11 -15.17 15.22
N GLN A 388 3.39 -15.53 15.17
CA GLN A 388 4.18 -15.51 13.93
C GLN A 388 3.58 -16.44 12.88
N MET A 389 3.21 -17.67 13.24
CA MET A 389 2.56 -18.63 12.35
C MET A 389 1.24 -18.10 11.79
N VAL A 390 0.38 -17.52 12.63
CA VAL A 390 -0.88 -16.89 12.18
C VAL A 390 -0.60 -15.72 11.23
N SER A 391 0.37 -14.87 11.55
CA SER A 391 0.75 -13.75 10.70
C SER A 391 1.32 -14.19 9.34
N GLN A 392 1.96 -15.35 9.27
CA GLN A 392 2.53 -15.93 8.04
C GLN A 392 1.53 -16.78 7.24
N ALA A 393 0.44 -17.23 7.85
CA ALA A 393 -0.55 -18.09 7.20
C ALA A 393 -1.27 -17.40 6.04
N ILE A 394 -1.64 -16.12 6.18
CA ILE A 394 -2.30 -15.36 5.11
C ILE A 394 -1.35 -15.17 3.90
N PRO A 395 -0.13 -14.64 4.06
CA PRO A 395 0.85 -14.57 2.96
C PRO A 395 1.12 -15.92 2.28
N ALA A 396 1.19 -17.01 3.04
CA ALA A 396 1.37 -18.35 2.49
C ALA A 396 0.15 -18.82 1.66
N ALA A 397 -1.08 -18.60 2.17
CA ALA A 397 -2.31 -18.93 1.44
C ALA A 397 -2.40 -18.19 0.10
N ARG A 398 -2.02 -16.91 0.08
CA ARG A 398 -1.97 -16.07 -1.13
C ARG A 398 -1.05 -16.60 -2.24
N LYS A 399 -0.01 -17.38 -1.88
CA LYS A 399 0.97 -17.98 -2.80
C LYS A 399 0.71 -19.47 -3.06
N TYR A 400 -0.39 -20.03 -2.55
CA TYR A 400 -0.64 -21.47 -2.63
C TYR A 400 -0.77 -21.99 -4.07
N GLU A 401 -1.46 -21.26 -4.95
CA GLU A 401 -1.56 -21.60 -6.38
C GLU A 401 -0.19 -21.59 -7.07
N LEU A 402 0.66 -20.62 -6.75
CA LEU A 402 2.04 -20.57 -7.26
C LEU A 402 2.85 -21.80 -6.80
N HIS A 403 2.66 -22.27 -5.57
CA HIS A 403 3.27 -23.53 -5.11
C HIS A 403 2.73 -24.75 -5.85
N ALA A 404 1.44 -24.78 -6.18
CA ALA A 404 0.85 -25.87 -6.97
C ALA A 404 1.41 -25.89 -8.40
N LEU A 405 1.47 -24.73 -9.05
CA LEU A 405 2.10 -24.54 -10.36
C LEU A 405 3.59 -24.93 -10.33
N ALA A 406 4.35 -24.49 -9.32
CA ALA A 406 5.76 -24.86 -9.20
C ALA A 406 5.96 -26.38 -9.08
N ARG A 407 5.04 -27.09 -8.41
CA ARG A 407 5.08 -28.57 -8.34
C ARG A 407 4.77 -29.22 -9.68
N SER A 408 3.77 -28.73 -10.42
CA SER A 408 3.40 -29.29 -11.73
C SER A 408 4.54 -29.11 -12.74
N LEU A 409 5.14 -27.92 -12.79
CA LEU A 409 6.26 -27.61 -13.68
C LEU A 409 7.51 -28.43 -13.38
N ARG A 410 7.81 -28.69 -12.11
CA ARG A 410 8.96 -29.53 -11.70
C ARG A 410 8.76 -31.01 -11.99
N ALA A 411 7.50 -31.46 -12.04
CA ALA A 411 7.17 -32.85 -12.38
C ALA A 411 7.39 -33.15 -13.87
N ASP A 412 7.42 -32.13 -14.72
CA ASP A 412 7.75 -32.25 -16.15
C ASP A 412 9.21 -31.82 -16.41
N PRO A 413 10.13 -32.77 -16.72
CA PRO A 413 11.54 -32.48 -16.96
C PRO A 413 11.79 -31.49 -18.11
N GLY A 414 10.88 -31.39 -19.09
CA GLY A 414 10.98 -30.45 -20.21
C GLY A 414 10.59 -29.01 -19.84
N SER A 415 9.66 -28.85 -18.89
CA SER A 415 9.14 -27.55 -18.45
C SER A 415 10.00 -26.91 -17.33
N ALA A 416 10.66 -27.74 -16.51
CA ALA A 416 11.51 -27.28 -15.39
C ALA A 416 12.81 -26.57 -15.83
N GLN A 417 13.19 -26.64 -17.12
CA GLN A 417 14.48 -26.16 -17.63
C GLN A 417 14.37 -24.90 -18.51
N ALA A 418 13.16 -24.41 -18.78
CA ALA A 418 12.90 -23.60 -19.98
C ALA A 418 13.01 -22.06 -19.84
N GLY A 419 13.44 -21.48 -18.71
CA GLY A 419 13.73 -20.03 -18.63
C GLY A 419 12.57 -19.10 -19.05
N TRP A 420 11.35 -19.62 -19.04
CA TRP A 420 10.14 -19.00 -19.58
C TRP A 420 9.52 -18.01 -18.60
N LEU A 421 9.86 -18.10 -17.31
CA LEU A 421 9.44 -17.15 -16.28
C LEU A 421 10.58 -16.17 -16.01
N ARG A 422 10.30 -14.88 -16.17
CA ARG A 422 11.18 -13.79 -15.73
C ARG A 422 10.47 -13.01 -14.64
N VAL A 423 11.15 -12.75 -13.54
CA VAL A 423 10.59 -12.03 -12.39
C VAL A 423 11.30 -10.69 -12.28
N THR A 424 10.54 -9.62 -12.09
CA THR A 424 11.13 -8.31 -11.77
C THR A 424 11.71 -8.35 -10.37
N ASP A 425 12.82 -7.67 -10.14
CA ASP A 425 13.37 -7.46 -8.81
C ASP A 425 13.69 -5.99 -8.58
N ARG A 426 14.12 -5.68 -7.35
CA ARG A 426 14.35 -4.31 -6.89
C ARG A 426 15.67 -4.17 -6.15
N SER A 427 16.42 -3.11 -6.43
CA SER A 427 17.67 -2.79 -5.73
C SER A 427 17.52 -1.78 -4.58
N PHE A 428 16.41 -1.03 -4.52
CA PHE A 428 16.19 0.05 -3.54
C PHE A 428 15.00 -0.19 -2.60
N PRO A 429 15.06 0.23 -1.32
CA PRO A 429 13.86 0.26 -0.48
C PRO A 429 12.87 1.32 -1.02
N ILE A 430 11.59 1.13 -0.72
CA ILE A 430 10.53 2.08 -1.09
C ILE A 430 9.74 2.46 0.15
N VAL A 431 9.18 3.66 0.18
CA VAL A 431 8.43 4.13 1.34
C VAL A 431 7.19 3.27 1.57
N GLY A 432 6.53 2.85 0.49
CA GLY A 432 5.33 2.02 0.52
C GLY A 432 5.47 0.71 1.29
N GLU A 433 6.67 0.18 1.51
CA GLU A 433 6.84 -1.07 2.26
C GLU A 433 6.57 -0.93 3.77
N HIS A 434 6.58 0.30 4.29
CA HIS A 434 6.24 0.59 5.67
C HIS A 434 4.73 0.59 5.90
N LEU A 435 4.32 0.50 7.18
CA LEU A 435 2.90 0.49 7.58
C LEU A 435 2.07 -0.56 6.84
N ALA A 436 2.62 -1.79 6.73
CA ALA A 436 1.99 -2.92 6.07
C ALA A 436 1.62 -2.68 4.58
N GLY A 437 2.41 -1.88 3.86
CA GLY A 437 2.19 -1.59 2.45
C GLY A 437 1.54 -0.23 2.16
N PHE A 438 1.17 0.54 3.19
CA PHE A 438 0.34 1.73 3.03
C PHE A 438 1.07 3.06 3.19
N ALA A 439 2.34 3.08 3.62
CA ALA A 439 3.02 4.33 3.95
C ALA A 439 3.14 5.30 2.76
N ALA A 440 3.20 4.81 1.53
CA ALA A 440 3.18 5.66 0.34
C ALA A 440 1.88 6.50 0.25
N PHE A 441 0.73 6.00 0.70
CA PHE A 441 -0.52 6.77 0.66
C PHE A 441 -0.50 8.00 1.56
N LEU A 442 0.40 8.07 2.54
CA LEU A 442 0.51 9.19 3.47
C LEU A 442 1.05 10.48 2.85
N GLY A 443 1.60 10.43 1.64
CA GLY A 443 2.11 11.61 0.95
C GLY A 443 2.34 11.39 -0.53
N ARG A 444 1.95 12.35 -1.37
CA ARG A 444 2.26 12.32 -2.80
C ARG A 444 3.77 12.19 -3.07
N PRO A 445 4.68 12.85 -2.34
CA PRO A 445 6.11 12.71 -2.59
C PRO A 445 6.61 11.27 -2.39
N PHE A 446 6.02 10.52 -1.46
CA PHE A 446 6.35 9.11 -1.25
C PHE A 446 5.90 8.24 -2.42
N ARG A 447 4.66 8.41 -2.90
CA ARG A 447 4.16 7.66 -4.06
C ARG A 447 4.97 7.94 -5.31
N GLU A 448 5.36 9.19 -5.48
CA GLU A 448 6.16 9.64 -6.61
C GLU A 448 7.57 9.04 -6.59
N PHE A 449 8.23 9.05 -5.43
CA PHE A 449 9.51 8.35 -5.24
C PHE A 449 9.39 6.84 -5.52
N ASP A 450 8.41 6.17 -4.90
CA ASP A 450 8.16 4.73 -5.12
C ASP A 450 7.92 4.41 -6.60
N PHE A 451 7.17 5.28 -7.29
CA PHE A 451 6.90 5.17 -8.71
C PHE A 451 8.19 5.25 -9.54
N TYR A 452 9.06 6.23 -9.30
CA TYR A 452 10.34 6.33 -10.03
C TYR A 452 11.31 5.18 -9.73
N VAL A 453 11.33 4.65 -8.50
CA VAL A 453 12.06 3.40 -8.19
C VAL A 453 11.52 2.26 -9.05
N GLY A 454 10.21 2.16 -9.21
CA GLY A 454 9.59 1.19 -10.12
C GLY A 454 9.99 1.39 -11.58
N VAL A 455 10.05 2.63 -12.05
CA VAL A 455 10.54 2.94 -13.41
C VAL A 455 11.97 2.45 -13.58
N TYR A 456 12.86 2.75 -12.63
CA TYR A 456 14.26 2.33 -12.64
C TYR A 456 14.40 0.81 -12.76
N ASP A 457 13.68 0.07 -11.91
CA ASP A 457 13.74 -1.39 -11.87
C ASP A 457 13.20 -2.04 -13.15
N ALA A 458 12.20 -1.44 -13.80
CA ALA A 458 11.74 -1.90 -15.11
C ALA A 458 12.77 -1.70 -16.22
N LEU A 459 13.49 -0.56 -16.23
CA LEU A 459 14.54 -0.33 -17.21
C LEU A 459 15.72 -1.28 -17.01
N HIS A 460 16.12 -1.51 -15.75
CA HIS A 460 17.11 -2.54 -15.40
C HIS A 460 16.67 -3.91 -15.90
N PHE A 461 15.42 -4.32 -15.61
CA PHE A 461 14.87 -5.60 -16.06
C PHE A 461 14.94 -5.78 -17.59
N ILE A 462 14.61 -4.74 -18.36
CA ILE A 462 14.64 -4.78 -19.83
C ILE A 462 16.07 -5.00 -20.34
N VAL A 463 17.06 -4.29 -19.78
CA VAL A 463 18.45 -4.40 -20.25
C VAL A 463 19.13 -5.67 -19.76
N ALA A 464 18.78 -6.16 -18.56
CA ALA A 464 19.30 -7.42 -18.02
C ALA A 464 18.91 -8.62 -18.89
N ASP A 465 17.79 -8.57 -19.61
CA ASP A 465 17.43 -9.61 -20.58
C ASP A 465 18.35 -9.66 -21.82
N LEU A 466 19.10 -8.59 -22.10
CA LEU A 466 20.08 -8.54 -23.18
C LEU A 466 21.49 -8.96 -22.74
N CYS A 467 21.72 -9.07 -21.44
CA CYS A 467 23.02 -9.39 -20.86
C CYS A 467 23.17 -10.89 -20.54
N PRO A 468 24.40 -11.41 -20.38
CA PRO A 468 24.63 -12.77 -19.92
C PRO A 468 24.02 -13.01 -18.53
N ASP A 469 23.52 -14.22 -18.28
CA ASP A 469 22.92 -14.57 -16.99
C ASP A 469 23.98 -14.57 -15.87
N GLU A 470 23.68 -13.91 -14.74
CA GLU A 470 24.53 -13.90 -13.54
C GLU A 470 24.73 -15.31 -12.95
N HIS A 471 23.84 -16.24 -13.28
CA HIS A 471 23.90 -17.66 -12.91
C HIS A 471 24.44 -18.56 -14.03
N ASP A 472 24.94 -18.00 -15.14
CA ASP A 472 25.54 -18.79 -16.23
C ASP A 472 26.66 -19.67 -15.66
N ARG A 473 26.83 -20.91 -16.15
CA ARG A 473 27.90 -21.81 -15.65
C ARG A 473 29.30 -21.31 -16.02
N ASP A 474 29.42 -20.46 -17.04
CA ASP A 474 30.66 -19.84 -17.45
C ASP A 474 31.03 -18.64 -16.56
N ALA A 475 32.17 -18.73 -15.87
CA ALA A 475 32.65 -17.69 -14.97
C ALA A 475 32.94 -16.35 -15.68
N LEU A 476 33.34 -16.37 -16.95
CA LEU A 476 33.61 -15.15 -17.71
C LEU A 476 32.32 -14.42 -18.06
N LYS A 477 31.26 -15.16 -18.37
CA LYS A 477 29.93 -14.58 -18.65
C LYS A 477 29.30 -13.99 -17.40
N ARG A 478 29.39 -14.68 -16.26
CA ARG A 478 28.94 -14.14 -14.97
C ARG A 478 29.67 -12.85 -14.61
N ALA A 479 30.99 -12.80 -14.78
CA ALA A 479 31.79 -11.61 -14.50
C ALA A 479 31.51 -10.43 -15.47
N ALA A 480 30.89 -10.70 -16.62
CA ALA A 480 30.53 -9.69 -17.62
C ALA A 480 29.07 -9.21 -17.51
N ALA A 481 28.24 -9.82 -16.64
CA ALA A 481 26.83 -9.48 -16.51
C ALA A 481 26.63 -8.06 -15.95
N GLU A 482 27.20 -7.77 -14.78
CA GLU A 482 27.04 -6.48 -14.09
C GLU A 482 27.58 -5.29 -14.91
N PRO A 483 28.78 -5.33 -15.53
CA PRO A 483 29.22 -4.26 -16.43
C PRO A 483 28.34 -4.09 -17.66
N CYS A 484 27.77 -5.18 -18.20
CA CYS A 484 26.83 -5.12 -19.32
C CYS A 484 25.54 -4.40 -18.92
N GLU A 485 24.97 -4.78 -17.78
CA GLU A 485 23.74 -4.16 -17.24
C GLU A 485 23.95 -2.68 -16.96
N GLY A 486 25.04 -2.33 -16.26
CA GLY A 486 25.41 -0.95 -15.95
C GLY A 486 25.60 -0.11 -17.21
N GLN A 487 26.33 -0.61 -18.22
CA GLN A 487 26.51 0.13 -19.47
C GLN A 487 25.17 0.35 -20.19
N ARG A 488 24.37 -0.71 -20.36
CA ARG A 488 23.11 -0.66 -21.13
C ARG A 488 22.04 0.18 -20.44
N LEU A 489 21.95 0.09 -19.11
CA LEU A 489 21.01 0.90 -18.34
C LEU A 489 21.34 2.39 -18.45
N ARG A 490 22.63 2.76 -18.39
CA ARG A 490 23.07 4.13 -18.61
C ARG A 490 22.70 4.64 -19.99
N GLU A 491 22.97 3.86 -21.04
CA GLU A 491 22.59 4.21 -22.41
C GLU A 491 21.08 4.47 -22.51
N LEU A 492 20.25 3.65 -21.84
CA LEU A 492 18.79 3.79 -21.84
C LEU A 492 18.28 4.98 -21.02
N ILE A 493 18.95 5.34 -19.90
CA ILE A 493 18.62 6.54 -19.11
C ILE A 493 18.97 7.82 -19.87
N GLU A 494 20.05 7.80 -20.64
CA GLU A 494 20.48 8.90 -21.50
C GLU A 494 19.69 8.98 -22.82
N ASP A 495 18.86 7.97 -23.13
CA ASP A 495 18.08 7.91 -24.36
C ASP A 495 16.80 8.75 -24.27
N ASP A 496 16.80 9.88 -25.00
CA ASP A 496 15.63 10.74 -25.17
C ASP A 496 14.44 10.01 -25.84
N GLY A 497 14.68 8.89 -26.51
CA GLY A 497 13.70 8.08 -27.23
C GLY A 497 12.62 7.46 -26.33
N LEU A 498 12.92 7.13 -25.07
CA LEU A 498 11.93 6.60 -24.13
C LEU A 498 11.05 7.70 -23.50
N ARG A 499 11.33 8.97 -23.82
CA ARG A 499 10.63 10.17 -23.33
C ARG A 499 10.45 10.17 -21.81
N LEU A 500 11.52 9.95 -21.06
CA LEU A 500 11.49 9.85 -19.59
C LEU A 500 11.02 11.12 -18.85
N GLY A 501 10.76 12.22 -19.54
CA GLY A 501 10.33 13.47 -18.93
C GLY A 501 11.47 14.21 -18.21
N PRO A 502 11.18 15.29 -17.48
CA PRO A 502 12.20 16.13 -16.87
C PRO A 502 12.76 15.57 -15.55
N TYR A 503 11.96 14.85 -14.76
CA TYR A 503 12.37 14.41 -13.41
C TYR A 503 12.94 13.00 -13.39
N ALA A 504 12.33 12.06 -14.15
CA ALA A 504 12.74 10.67 -14.09
C ALA A 504 14.24 10.48 -14.40
N PRO A 505 14.82 11.03 -15.49
CA PRO A 505 16.23 10.84 -15.80
C PRO A 505 17.16 11.19 -14.63
N ALA A 506 16.86 12.26 -13.89
CA ALA A 506 17.68 12.71 -12.76
C ALA A 506 17.56 11.76 -11.56
N VAL A 507 16.34 11.35 -11.21
CA VAL A 507 16.08 10.33 -10.17
C VAL A 507 16.78 9.02 -10.52
N LEU A 508 16.59 8.53 -11.75
CA LEU A 508 17.18 7.29 -12.25
C LEU A 508 18.71 7.34 -12.23
N SER A 509 19.31 8.50 -12.54
CA SER A 509 20.76 8.69 -12.49
C SER A 509 21.31 8.59 -11.06
N GLU A 510 20.61 9.10 -10.05
CA GLU A 510 21.04 8.95 -8.65
C GLU A 510 20.91 7.51 -8.17
N LEU A 511 19.82 6.82 -8.52
CA LEU A 511 19.66 5.39 -8.22
C LEU A 511 20.76 4.56 -8.91
N TYR A 512 21.01 4.83 -10.19
CA TYR A 512 22.08 4.19 -10.96
C TYR A 512 23.44 4.32 -10.26
N ALA A 513 23.78 5.52 -9.79
CA ALA A 513 25.07 5.79 -9.16
C ALA A 513 25.27 5.05 -7.83
N VAL A 514 24.19 4.62 -7.17
CA VAL A 514 24.25 3.80 -5.96
C VAL A 514 24.40 2.33 -6.30
N GLU A 515 23.71 1.84 -7.33
CA GLU A 515 23.78 0.43 -7.73
C GLU A 515 25.06 0.08 -8.49
N PHE A 516 25.55 0.98 -9.35
CA PHE A 516 26.76 0.81 -10.17
C PHE A 516 27.81 1.87 -9.83
N PRO A 517 28.41 1.85 -8.62
CA PRO A 517 29.32 2.90 -8.16
C PRO A 517 30.63 2.99 -8.95
N ASP A 518 31.03 1.88 -9.60
CA ASP A 518 32.27 1.79 -10.39
C ASP A 518 32.07 2.17 -11.87
N GLU A 519 30.83 2.35 -12.33
CA GLU A 519 30.51 2.73 -13.71
C GLU A 519 30.36 4.26 -13.88
N PRO A 520 30.58 4.81 -15.08
CA PRO A 520 30.35 6.22 -15.35
C PRO A 520 28.88 6.59 -15.10
N ARG A 521 28.61 7.71 -14.41
CA ARG A 521 27.23 8.17 -14.20
C ARG A 521 26.55 8.61 -15.52
N PRO A 522 25.22 8.45 -15.65
CA PRO A 522 24.44 9.07 -16.70
C PRO A 522 24.63 10.59 -16.72
N ARG A 523 24.71 11.18 -17.92
CA ARG A 523 24.89 12.62 -18.14
C ARG A 523 23.56 13.35 -18.12
N VAL A 524 22.97 13.41 -16.93
CA VAL A 524 21.67 14.05 -16.71
C VAL A 524 21.80 15.10 -15.61
N SER A 525 21.06 16.19 -15.73
CA SER A 525 20.91 17.21 -14.70
C SER A 525 19.49 17.25 -14.16
N TRP A 526 19.34 17.61 -12.89
CA TRP A 526 18.03 17.96 -12.34
C TRP A 526 17.43 19.17 -13.07
N PRO A 527 16.10 19.25 -13.21
CA PRO A 527 15.43 20.44 -13.74
C PRO A 527 15.80 21.69 -12.93
N GLU A 528 16.14 22.79 -13.61
CA GLU A 528 16.40 24.08 -12.97
C GLU A 528 15.11 24.87 -12.76
N GLY A 529 15.02 25.60 -11.64
CA GLY A 529 13.93 26.52 -11.35
C GLY A 529 12.57 25.85 -11.14
N ASP A 530 12.56 24.58 -10.71
CA ASP A 530 11.34 23.89 -10.30
C ASP A 530 10.84 24.40 -8.95
N ASP A 531 9.67 23.93 -8.54
CA ASP A 531 8.98 24.41 -7.36
C ASP A 531 9.45 23.73 -6.06
N GLY A 532 10.70 23.28 -6.03
CA GLY A 532 11.29 22.51 -4.93
C GLY A 532 11.10 21.00 -5.05
N ARG A 533 10.46 20.52 -6.12
CA ARG A 533 10.17 19.09 -6.34
C ARG A 533 11.43 18.24 -6.41
N SER A 534 12.45 18.72 -7.10
CA SER A 534 13.78 18.09 -7.19
C SER A 534 14.45 17.97 -5.83
N LEU A 535 14.34 18.99 -4.98
CA LEU A 535 14.91 18.98 -3.63
C LEU A 535 14.28 17.88 -2.76
N ILE A 536 12.95 17.74 -2.80
CA ILE A 536 12.24 16.69 -2.05
C ILE A 536 12.62 15.30 -2.55
N LEU A 537 12.63 15.09 -3.87
CA LEU A 537 12.99 13.78 -4.46
C LEU A 537 14.44 13.39 -4.13
N GLN A 538 15.40 14.32 -4.25
CA GLN A 538 16.79 14.10 -3.84
C GLN A 538 16.87 13.69 -2.37
N ARG A 539 16.15 14.39 -1.49
CA ARG A 539 16.16 14.08 -0.06
C ARG A 539 15.57 12.72 0.26
N LEU A 540 14.52 12.31 -0.45
CA LEU A 540 13.92 10.98 -0.32
C LEU A 540 14.87 9.88 -0.78
N ILE A 541 15.61 10.09 -1.88
CA ILE A 541 16.64 9.16 -2.36
C ILE A 541 17.72 8.98 -1.30
N ASP A 542 18.26 10.08 -0.78
CA ASP A 542 19.29 10.07 0.27
C ASP A 542 18.82 9.37 1.55
N ALA A 543 17.58 9.63 1.96
CA ALA A 543 17.03 9.04 3.17
C ALA A 543 16.81 7.52 3.03
N ASN A 544 16.24 7.08 1.89
CA ASN A 544 16.04 5.66 1.61
C ASN A 544 17.38 4.92 1.44
N ARG A 545 18.42 5.58 0.92
CA ARG A 545 19.78 5.02 0.91
C ARG A 545 20.32 4.74 2.31
N ARG A 546 20.09 5.64 3.28
CA ARG A 546 20.49 5.39 4.69
C ARG A 546 19.74 4.22 5.31
N VAL A 547 18.46 4.06 4.96
CA VAL A 547 17.66 2.88 5.38
C VAL A 547 18.25 1.61 4.77
N LEU A 548 18.64 1.65 3.50
CA LEU A 548 19.30 0.52 2.82
C LEU A 548 20.60 0.11 3.51
N ASP A 549 21.43 1.07 3.94
CA ASP A 549 22.71 0.80 4.62
C ASP A 549 22.55 0.17 6.04
N GLY A 550 21.31 -0.12 6.46
CA GLY A 550 21.04 -0.91 7.67
C GLY A 550 21.22 -0.14 8.98
N VAL A 551 20.91 1.17 8.97
CA VAL A 551 20.86 1.96 10.21
C VAL A 551 19.66 1.52 11.06
N ASP A 552 19.82 0.41 11.77
CA ASP A 552 18.85 -0.08 12.76
C ASP A 552 18.90 0.83 13.99
N GLN A 553 18.09 1.90 13.97
CA GLN A 553 17.88 2.72 15.15
C GLN A 553 16.95 1.94 16.09
N GLY A 554 17.53 1.29 17.10
CA GLY A 554 16.77 0.50 18.06
C GLY A 554 15.51 1.23 18.55
N CYS A 555 14.34 0.68 18.22
CA CYS A 555 13.03 1.19 18.66
C CYS A 555 12.74 0.90 20.14
N SER A 556 13.77 0.55 20.93
CA SER A 556 13.64 0.11 22.32
C SER A 556 13.24 1.27 23.22
N GLY A 557 12.13 1.11 23.96
CA GLY A 557 11.62 2.11 24.92
C GLY A 557 10.73 3.19 24.32
N ARG A 558 10.25 2.98 23.07
CA ARG A 558 9.26 3.79 22.35
C ARG A 558 7.84 3.20 22.48
N GLY A 559 6.83 4.08 22.47
CA GLY A 559 5.40 3.73 22.53
C GLY A 559 4.91 2.88 21.36
N THR A 560 3.71 2.29 21.44
CA THR A 560 3.15 1.45 20.36
C THR A 560 3.08 2.16 19.01
N ILE A 561 2.66 3.43 18.98
CA ILE A 561 2.57 4.24 17.75
C ILE A 561 3.96 4.60 17.24
N GLU A 562 4.86 4.99 18.13
CA GLU A 562 6.25 5.29 17.78
C GLU A 562 6.98 4.06 17.24
N ARG A 563 6.68 2.86 17.74
CA ARG A 563 7.21 1.59 17.20
C ARG A 563 6.69 1.29 15.80
N LEU A 564 5.44 1.65 15.50
CA LEU A 564 4.85 1.52 14.16
C LEU A 564 5.54 2.43 13.15
N VAL A 565 5.92 3.65 13.54
CA VAL A 565 6.68 4.59 12.69
C VAL A 565 8.16 4.23 12.63
N CYS A 566 8.74 3.76 13.73
CA CYS A 566 10.15 3.38 13.80
C CYS A 566 10.46 2.09 13.05
N SER A 567 9.47 1.20 12.89
CA SER A 567 9.71 -0.09 12.25
C SER A 567 10.20 0.06 10.80
N GLY A 568 11.33 -0.58 10.50
CA GLY A 568 11.87 -0.67 9.14
C GLY A 568 12.52 0.61 8.61
N GLY A 569 12.78 1.62 9.44
CA GLY A 569 13.50 2.85 9.05
C GLY A 569 12.61 3.98 8.52
N PHE A 570 11.29 3.90 8.66
CA PHE A 570 10.40 4.98 8.22
C PHE A 570 10.58 6.27 9.02
N ASP A 571 10.95 6.17 10.31
CA ASP A 571 11.29 7.33 11.13
C ASP A 571 12.54 8.06 10.62
N GLU A 572 13.53 7.35 10.08
CA GLU A 572 14.71 7.94 9.45
C GLU A 572 14.32 8.76 8.21
N ILE A 573 13.39 8.26 7.39
CA ILE A 573 12.88 8.96 6.21
C ILE A 573 12.20 10.27 6.62
N LEU A 574 11.29 10.20 7.59
CA LEU A 574 10.59 11.39 8.09
C LEU A 574 11.55 12.38 8.76
N ARG A 575 12.51 11.88 9.53
CA ARG A 575 13.52 12.69 10.21
C ARG A 575 14.43 13.41 9.21
N ALA A 576 14.85 12.74 8.14
CA ALA A 576 15.68 13.33 7.10
C ALA A 576 15.00 14.51 6.41
N LEU A 577 13.68 14.42 6.16
CA LEU A 577 12.89 15.54 5.64
C LEU A 577 12.75 16.67 6.68
N ARG A 578 12.40 16.33 7.92
CA ARG A 578 12.15 17.31 8.99
C ARG A 578 13.39 18.12 9.39
N GLU A 579 14.58 17.53 9.36
CA GLU A 579 15.83 18.17 9.77
C GLU A 579 16.47 19.04 8.67
N ASP A 580 15.87 19.10 7.48
CA ASP A 580 16.36 19.90 6.37
C ASP A 580 15.45 21.13 6.19
N ASP A 581 15.94 22.30 6.62
CA ASP A 581 15.15 23.54 6.63
C ASP A 581 14.66 23.92 5.22
N ALA A 582 15.47 23.70 4.18
CA ALA A 582 15.09 24.02 2.81
C ALA A 582 13.97 23.09 2.30
N VAL A 583 14.03 21.80 2.67
CA VAL A 583 12.97 20.82 2.39
C VAL A 583 11.68 21.20 3.13
N MET A 584 11.79 21.60 4.40
CA MET A 584 10.62 22.00 5.19
C MET A 584 9.97 23.28 4.67
N ASP A 585 10.76 24.27 4.23
CA ASP A 585 10.26 25.50 3.61
C ASP A 585 9.47 25.18 2.32
N VAL A 586 9.93 24.23 1.52
CA VAL A 586 9.21 23.75 0.31
C VAL A 586 7.90 23.04 0.69
N ILE A 587 7.93 22.15 1.69
CA ILE A 587 6.74 21.44 2.17
C ILE A 587 5.70 22.43 2.72
N ASP A 588 6.16 23.45 3.44
CA ASP A 588 5.29 24.49 4.00
C ASP A 588 4.67 25.35 2.88
N ASP A 589 5.46 25.78 1.89
CA ASP A 589 4.94 26.50 0.70
C ASP A 589 3.88 25.67 -0.03
N TRP A 590 4.16 24.40 -0.32
CA TRP A 590 3.22 23.52 -1.01
C TRP A 590 1.90 23.35 -0.25
N ALA A 591 1.96 23.14 1.06
CA ALA A 591 0.80 22.92 1.91
C ALA A 591 -0.11 24.17 2.04
N GLU A 592 0.41 25.36 1.70
CA GLU A 592 -0.33 26.63 1.75
C GLU A 592 -0.91 27.05 0.39
N ARG A 593 -0.63 26.31 -0.68
CA ARG A 593 -1.20 26.57 -2.01
C ARG A 593 -2.69 26.28 -2.04
N GLU A 594 -3.44 27.09 -2.80
CA GLU A 594 -4.88 26.91 -3.02
C GLU A 594 -5.23 25.52 -3.57
N ALA A 595 -4.37 24.94 -4.41
CA ALA A 595 -4.54 23.58 -4.94
C ALA A 595 -4.54 22.48 -3.85
N CYS A 596 -3.99 22.76 -2.67
CA CYS A 596 -3.93 21.86 -1.52
C CYS A 596 -4.98 22.18 -0.45
N ASP A 597 -5.92 23.12 -0.70
CA ASP A 597 -6.96 23.46 0.26
C ASP A 597 -7.93 22.30 0.49
N ARG A 598 -8.36 22.13 1.75
CA ARG A 598 -9.24 21.04 2.24
C ARG A 598 -10.62 21.08 1.61
N ASP A 599 -11.04 22.18 1.02
CA ASP A 599 -12.34 22.28 0.32
C ASP A 599 -12.19 22.09 -1.21
N ALA A 600 -10.98 22.22 -1.76
CA ALA A 600 -10.70 22.14 -3.20
C ALA A 600 -10.54 20.71 -3.73
N TRP A 601 -10.23 19.73 -2.87
CA TRP A 601 -9.95 18.30 -3.18
C TRP A 601 -11.03 17.54 -3.96
N MET A 602 -12.29 17.96 -3.90
CA MET A 602 -13.39 17.36 -4.69
C MET A 602 -13.48 17.92 -6.11
N THR A 603 -12.88 19.07 -6.37
CA THR A 603 -12.73 19.63 -7.72
C THR A 603 -11.38 19.18 -8.29
N ALA A 604 -11.24 19.11 -9.61
CA ALA A 604 -10.10 18.55 -10.33
C ALA A 604 -8.71 19.23 -10.07
N GLN A 605 -8.56 20.05 -9.03
CA GLN A 605 -7.35 20.80 -8.68
C GLN A 605 -6.28 19.99 -7.93
N VAL A 606 -6.53 18.71 -7.62
CA VAL A 606 -5.55 17.79 -6.98
C VAL A 606 -4.26 17.65 -7.80
N GLU A 607 -4.30 17.88 -9.13
CA GLU A 607 -3.12 17.81 -9.98
C GLU A 607 -1.98 18.74 -9.50
N GLY A 608 -2.33 19.91 -8.94
CA GLY A 608 -1.38 20.91 -8.47
C GLY A 608 -0.89 20.71 -7.02
N CYS A 609 -1.51 19.80 -6.25
CA CYS A 609 -1.11 19.60 -4.87
C CYS A 609 0.04 18.59 -4.75
N LEU A 610 1.24 19.07 -4.44
CA LEU A 610 2.45 18.25 -4.28
C LEU A 610 2.66 17.73 -2.86
N ALA A 611 2.29 18.51 -1.84
CA ALA A 611 2.16 18.07 -0.46
C ALA A 611 1.01 18.82 0.21
N ASP A 612 0.09 18.08 0.81
CA ASP A 612 -1.02 18.63 1.58
C ASP A 612 -0.64 18.90 3.04
N TYR A 613 -1.58 19.49 3.78
CA TYR A 613 -1.41 19.78 5.20
C TYR A 613 -1.16 18.52 6.05
N THR A 614 -1.69 17.35 5.65
CA THR A 614 -1.50 16.09 6.36
C THR A 614 -0.10 15.53 6.15
N PHE A 615 0.46 15.64 4.95
CA PHE A 615 1.88 15.32 4.73
C PHE A 615 2.80 16.23 5.55
N ARG A 616 2.52 17.55 5.59
CA ARG A 616 3.26 18.49 6.45
C ARG A 616 3.21 18.07 7.92
N GLU A 617 2.02 17.71 8.42
CA GLU A 617 1.86 17.25 9.81
C GLU A 617 2.61 15.94 10.09
N LEU A 618 2.54 14.98 9.16
CA LEU A 618 3.27 13.71 9.24
C LEU A 618 4.77 13.95 9.38
N VAL A 619 5.36 14.83 8.57
CA VAL A 619 6.80 15.11 8.62
C VAL A 619 7.17 15.84 9.92
N ARG A 620 6.40 16.86 10.34
CA ARG A 620 6.70 17.66 11.54
C ARG A 620 6.53 16.85 12.83
N ASN A 621 5.38 16.18 13.00
CA ASN A 621 5.06 15.40 14.19
C ASN A 621 4.43 14.04 13.83
N PRO A 622 5.26 13.05 13.42
CA PRO A 622 4.76 11.74 13.01
C PRO A 622 3.91 11.02 14.06
N PRO A 623 4.27 11.00 15.37
CA PRO A 623 3.44 10.37 16.38
C PRO A 623 2.05 10.99 16.48
N LEU A 624 1.96 12.33 16.45
CA LEU A 624 0.68 13.03 16.49
C LEU A 624 -0.17 12.71 15.25
N PHE A 625 0.42 12.80 14.06
CA PHE A 625 -0.25 12.44 12.81
C PHE A 625 -0.80 11.00 12.87
N MET A 626 0.06 10.02 13.16
CA MET A 626 -0.32 8.60 13.18
C MET A 626 -1.40 8.32 14.21
N SER A 627 -1.36 9.03 15.33
CA SER A 627 -2.40 8.94 16.33
C SER A 627 -3.74 9.43 15.76
N ARG A 628 -3.80 10.63 15.15
CA ARG A 628 -5.04 11.21 14.57
C ARG A 628 -5.60 10.33 13.46
N THR A 629 -4.72 9.80 12.61
CA THR A 629 -5.09 8.86 11.57
C THR A 629 -5.71 7.57 12.13
N ALA A 630 -5.08 6.95 13.14
CA ALA A 630 -5.62 5.75 13.77
C ALA A 630 -6.99 6.00 14.41
N GLU A 631 -7.18 7.19 15.00
CA GLU A 631 -8.46 7.60 15.55
C GLU A 631 -9.55 7.77 14.45
N GLN A 632 -9.21 8.40 13.33
CA GLN A 632 -10.11 8.53 12.19
C GLN A 632 -10.50 7.16 11.63
N VAL A 633 -9.54 6.24 11.48
CA VAL A 633 -9.80 4.86 11.04
C VAL A 633 -10.74 4.13 12.01
N LEU A 634 -10.46 4.16 13.32
CA LEU A 634 -11.31 3.51 14.33
C LEU A 634 -12.73 4.07 14.34
N ARG A 635 -12.87 5.40 14.17
CA ARG A 635 -14.19 6.05 14.03
C ARG A 635 -14.94 5.55 12.81
N GLN A 636 -14.29 5.47 11.66
CA GLN A 636 -14.93 4.98 10.43
C GLN A 636 -15.30 3.49 10.56
N MET A 637 -14.41 2.66 11.12
CA MET A 637 -14.72 1.27 11.45
C MET A 637 -15.97 1.17 12.33
N TRP A 638 -16.07 1.98 13.40
CA TRP A 638 -17.25 1.96 14.25
C TRP A 638 -18.52 2.36 13.50
N ARG A 639 -18.47 3.38 12.62
CA ARG A 639 -19.64 3.79 11.83
C ARG A 639 -20.12 2.66 10.91
N VAL A 640 -19.19 1.96 10.28
CA VAL A 640 -19.48 0.79 9.44
C VAL A 640 -20.14 -0.32 10.26
N GLU A 641 -19.52 -0.73 11.37
CA GLU A 641 -20.04 -1.81 12.21
C GLU A 641 -21.37 -1.45 12.88
N ALA A 642 -21.56 -0.20 13.32
CA ALA A 642 -22.82 0.28 13.88
C ALA A 642 -23.94 0.28 12.82
N GLY A 643 -23.62 0.64 11.58
CA GLY A 643 -24.56 0.53 10.45
C GLY A 643 -24.99 -0.92 10.19
N LEU A 644 -24.05 -1.88 10.30
CA LEU A 644 -24.33 -3.31 10.12
C LEU A 644 -25.06 -3.95 11.31
N ALA A 645 -24.77 -3.52 12.54
CA ALA A 645 -25.41 -4.05 13.76
C ALA A 645 -26.92 -3.78 13.78
N ALA A 646 -27.37 -2.70 13.14
CA ALA A 646 -28.80 -2.43 12.93
C ALA A 646 -29.49 -3.48 12.03
N GLU A 647 -28.72 -4.24 11.23
CA GLU A 647 -29.22 -5.26 10.31
C GLU A 647 -29.04 -6.71 10.82
N ASP A 648 -27.98 -7.04 11.57
CA ASP A 648 -27.53 -8.43 11.78
C ASP A 648 -27.24 -8.85 13.24
N GLU A 649 -27.77 -8.13 14.24
CA GLU A 649 -27.62 -8.43 15.70
C GLU A 649 -26.16 -8.73 16.16
N SER A 650 -25.15 -8.15 15.51
CA SER A 650 -23.74 -8.38 15.85
C SER A 650 -23.20 -7.35 16.85
N ASN A 651 -22.45 -7.81 17.86
CA ASN A 651 -21.79 -6.94 18.86
C ASN A 651 -20.44 -6.37 18.38
N THR A 652 -20.12 -6.46 17.09
CA THR A 652 -18.81 -6.04 16.55
C THR A 652 -18.58 -4.54 16.73
N ALA A 653 -19.63 -3.73 16.65
CA ALA A 653 -19.59 -2.30 16.94
C ALA A 653 -19.13 -2.00 18.38
N GLU A 654 -19.58 -2.77 19.37
CA GLU A 654 -19.16 -2.65 20.78
C GLU A 654 -17.67 -2.99 20.95
N VAL A 655 -17.18 -3.98 20.20
CA VAL A 655 -15.76 -4.36 20.21
C VAL A 655 -14.89 -3.23 19.64
N VAL A 656 -15.27 -2.64 18.50
CA VAL A 656 -14.55 -1.49 17.91
C VAL A 656 -14.59 -0.29 18.85
N GLN A 657 -15.74 -0.02 19.46
CA GLN A 657 -15.90 1.04 20.44
C GLN A 657 -14.97 0.85 21.65
N LEU A 658 -14.86 -0.38 22.15
CA LEU A 658 -13.94 -0.71 23.23
C LEU A 658 -12.49 -0.45 22.80
N ILE A 659 -12.10 -0.86 21.59
CA ILE A 659 -10.76 -0.59 21.03
C ILE A 659 -10.51 0.92 20.93
N GLU A 660 -11.48 1.71 20.45
CA GLU A 660 -11.40 3.18 20.36
C GLU A 660 -11.21 3.81 21.74
N LEU A 661 -11.99 3.40 22.74
CA LEU A 661 -11.84 3.81 24.15
C LEU A 661 -10.42 3.52 24.67
N TRP A 662 -9.92 2.30 24.50
CA TRP A 662 -8.58 1.91 24.96
C TRP A 662 -7.49 2.71 24.25
N PHE A 663 -7.63 2.91 22.94
CA PHE A 663 -6.71 3.71 22.14
C PHE A 663 -6.65 5.16 22.63
N ARG A 664 -7.80 5.82 22.80
CA ARG A 664 -7.89 7.19 23.33
C ARG A 664 -7.39 7.29 24.77
N SER A 665 -7.52 6.23 25.56
CA SER A 665 -6.96 6.18 26.92
C SER A 665 -5.43 6.19 26.92
N ALA A 666 -4.80 5.63 25.88
CA ALA A 666 -3.36 5.67 25.70
C ALA A 666 -2.85 6.97 25.04
N TRP A 667 -3.77 7.78 24.50
CA TRP A 667 -3.48 8.94 23.66
C TRP A 667 -2.73 10.07 24.35
N GLY A 668 -3.06 10.40 25.60
CA GLY A 668 -2.49 11.54 26.35
C GLY A 668 -0.95 11.47 26.53
N LYS A 669 -0.29 10.45 25.97
CA LYS A 669 1.16 10.34 25.85
C LYS A 669 1.74 11.10 24.66
N TYR A 670 0.97 11.29 23.58
CA TYR A 670 1.41 11.88 22.32
C TYR A 670 0.95 13.33 22.10
N GLN A 671 0.29 13.92 23.10
CA GLN A 671 -0.06 15.33 23.09
C GLN A 671 1.12 16.18 23.57
N ASP A 672 1.55 17.12 22.74
CA ASP A 672 2.52 18.17 23.09
C ASP A 672 1.79 19.46 23.48
N ALA A 673 0.95 19.43 24.53
CA ALA A 673 0.15 20.58 24.90
C ALA A 673 -0.41 20.56 26.34
N TRP A 674 -1.02 21.68 26.70
CA TRP A 674 -1.98 21.80 27.80
C TRP A 674 -3.26 21.05 27.47
N ASP A 675 -3.65 20.15 28.36
CA ASP A 675 -4.90 19.41 28.32
C ASP A 675 -5.75 19.78 29.53
N THR A 676 -6.82 20.53 29.30
CA THR A 676 -7.73 20.98 30.36
C THR A 676 -8.75 19.91 30.74
N ASP A 677 -8.99 18.93 29.88
CA ASP A 677 -9.88 17.80 30.15
C ASP A 677 -9.30 16.53 29.51
N PRO A 678 -8.54 15.72 30.28
CA PRO A 678 -7.90 14.49 29.78
C PRO A 678 -8.90 13.34 29.59
N SER A 679 -10.09 13.66 29.10
CA SER A 679 -11.15 12.69 28.87
C SER A 679 -10.92 11.93 27.57
N THR A 680 -11.52 10.76 27.47
CA THR A 680 -11.52 10.00 26.21
C THR A 680 -12.65 10.39 25.27
N ILE A 681 -13.37 11.47 25.56
CA ILE A 681 -14.43 11.99 24.70
C ILE A 681 -13.81 12.51 23.39
N PRO A 682 -14.28 12.08 22.22
CA PRO A 682 -13.85 12.61 20.94
C PRO A 682 -13.98 14.12 20.82
N ASP A 683 -12.94 14.79 20.33
CA ASP A 683 -12.98 16.23 20.04
C ASP A 683 -14.19 16.51 19.13
N GLY A 684 -15.08 17.39 19.60
CA GLY A 684 -16.48 17.38 19.17
C GLY A 684 -16.80 18.22 17.94
N GLU A 685 -17.45 17.58 16.95
CA GLU A 685 -18.21 18.18 15.83
C GLU A 685 -19.71 18.39 16.17
N THR A 686 -20.19 17.88 17.32
CA THR A 686 -21.61 17.98 17.74
C THR A 686 -21.79 18.53 19.15
N PHE A 687 -22.90 19.25 19.35
CA PHE A 687 -23.30 19.80 20.65
C PHE A 687 -23.44 18.73 21.75
N TRP A 688 -23.84 17.50 21.40
CA TRP A 688 -24.00 16.40 22.35
C TRP A 688 -22.67 15.94 22.97
N ASN A 689 -21.59 15.86 22.19
CA ASN A 689 -20.27 15.51 22.73
C ASN A 689 -19.81 16.55 23.75
N TRP A 690 -20.01 17.84 23.44
CA TRP A 690 -19.65 18.95 24.32
C TRP A 690 -20.32 18.85 25.71
N LEU A 691 -21.57 18.38 25.80
CA LEU A 691 -22.27 18.24 27.08
C LEU A 691 -21.60 17.24 28.03
N PHE A 692 -20.95 16.20 27.52
CA PHE A 692 -20.24 15.24 28.37
C PHE A 692 -19.02 15.87 29.04
N HIS A 693 -18.37 16.86 28.42
CA HIS A 693 -17.28 17.61 29.05
C HIS A 693 -17.73 18.45 30.26
N LEU A 694 -19.04 18.66 30.45
CA LEU A 694 -19.58 19.31 31.66
C LEU A 694 -19.64 18.36 32.88
N ALA A 695 -19.65 17.05 32.64
CA ALA A 695 -19.59 16.06 33.72
C ALA A 695 -18.18 16.05 34.34
N PRO A 696 -18.05 15.69 35.64
CA PRO A 696 -16.74 15.64 36.27
C PRO A 696 -15.83 14.62 35.59
N ASN A 697 -14.56 14.98 35.44
CA ASN A 697 -13.54 14.06 34.93
C ASN A 697 -13.23 12.96 35.96
N GLN A 698 -13.37 13.24 37.26
CA GLN A 698 -13.05 12.29 38.33
C GLN A 698 -14.16 12.15 39.36
N LEU A 699 -14.35 10.92 39.81
CA LEU A 699 -15.18 10.55 40.96
C LEU A 699 -14.40 9.59 41.84
N ALA A 700 -14.41 9.77 43.15
CA ALA A 700 -13.71 8.87 44.05
C ALA A 700 -14.42 8.69 45.39
N VAL A 701 -14.20 7.54 46.00
CA VAL A 701 -14.70 7.19 47.33
C VAL A 701 -13.55 6.76 48.22
N ALA A 702 -13.55 7.22 49.46
CA ALA A 702 -12.54 6.80 50.42
C ALA A 702 -12.86 5.38 50.93
N ALA A 703 -11.85 4.50 50.89
CA ALA A 703 -11.96 3.12 51.35
C ALA A 703 -11.99 3.09 52.89
N GLY A 704 -13.10 2.65 53.46
CA GLY A 704 -13.26 2.51 54.92
C GLY A 704 -13.82 3.74 55.64
N THR A 705 -14.10 4.85 54.96
CA THR A 705 -14.71 6.06 55.54
C THR A 705 -15.98 6.46 54.78
N LYS A 706 -16.78 7.42 55.30
CA LYS A 706 -18.03 7.86 54.64
C LYS A 706 -17.88 9.20 53.92
N GLY A 707 -16.80 9.35 53.14
CA GLY A 707 -16.54 10.51 52.30
C GLY A 707 -15.91 10.17 50.95
N GLY A 708 -15.74 11.16 50.08
CA GLY A 708 -15.17 10.97 48.74
C GLY A 708 -15.17 12.24 47.89
N ASP A 709 -14.57 12.17 46.71
CA ASP A 709 -14.54 13.26 45.73
C ASP A 709 -15.73 13.08 44.76
N ILE A 710 -16.70 14.00 44.78
CA ILE A 710 -17.93 13.91 43.95
C ILE A 710 -17.89 14.75 42.68
N TRP A 711 -16.87 15.60 42.54
CA TRP A 711 -16.62 16.36 41.33
C TRP A 711 -15.14 16.65 41.25
N GLY A 712 -14.51 16.47 40.09
CA GLY A 712 -13.09 16.70 39.93
C GLY A 712 -12.70 17.07 38.49
N LEU A 713 -11.77 18.01 38.37
CA LEU A 713 -11.07 18.39 37.16
C LEU A 713 -9.58 18.09 37.33
N ARG A 714 -8.93 17.77 36.21
CA ARG A 714 -7.50 17.45 36.21
C ARG A 714 -6.75 18.06 35.02
N PRO A 715 -6.60 19.39 34.97
CA PRO A 715 -5.68 20.04 34.05
C PRO A 715 -4.30 19.37 34.09
N THR A 716 -3.81 19.00 32.91
CA THR A 716 -2.57 18.25 32.72
C THR A 716 -1.73 18.96 31.67
N TYR A 717 -0.48 19.28 31.98
CA TYR A 717 0.49 19.79 31.02
C TYR A 717 1.50 18.70 30.70
N HIS A 718 1.53 18.25 29.46
CA HIS A 718 2.42 17.17 29.04
C HIS A 718 3.83 17.70 28.75
N LEU A 719 4.83 17.15 29.45
CA LEU A 719 6.25 17.47 29.23
C LEU A 719 6.90 16.53 28.20
N GLY A 720 6.12 15.59 27.66
CA GLY A 720 6.55 14.55 26.74
C GLY A 720 5.89 13.19 27.03
N PRO A 721 6.44 12.09 26.47
CA PRO A 721 5.80 10.76 26.52
C PRO A 721 5.87 10.10 27.91
N ARG A 722 6.79 10.54 28.78
CA ARG A 722 7.02 9.92 30.10
C ARG A 722 6.49 10.73 31.28
N TRP A 723 6.36 12.04 31.14
CA TRP A 723 6.09 12.95 32.26
C TRP A 723 5.01 13.97 31.94
N ALA A 724 4.25 14.37 32.96
CA ALA A 724 3.30 15.46 32.88
C ALA A 724 3.18 16.17 34.23
N LEU A 725 2.90 17.47 34.20
CA LEU A 725 2.50 18.25 35.37
C LEU A 725 0.98 18.20 35.47
N VAL A 726 0.46 18.06 36.68
CA VAL A 726 -0.98 17.86 36.92
C VAL A 726 -1.43 18.79 38.02
N ALA A 727 -2.56 19.46 37.83
CA ALA A 727 -3.16 20.34 38.82
C ALA A 727 -4.57 19.85 39.20
N PRO A 728 -4.70 18.79 40.03
CA PRO A 728 -6.02 18.27 40.40
C PRO A 728 -6.83 19.31 41.19
N LEU A 729 -8.12 19.42 40.88
CA LEU A 729 -9.09 20.23 41.60
C LEU A 729 -10.34 19.39 41.83
N SER A 730 -10.77 19.17 43.08
CA SER A 730 -11.99 18.41 43.38
C SER A 730 -12.82 18.99 44.52
N LEU A 731 -14.11 18.65 44.52
CA LEU A 731 -15.05 18.90 45.60
C LEU A 731 -15.26 17.59 46.37
N THR A 732 -14.78 17.56 47.60
CA THR A 732 -14.85 16.42 48.51
C THR A 732 -16.08 16.55 49.43
N PHE A 733 -16.78 15.44 49.68
CA PHE A 733 -17.87 15.35 50.65
C PHE A 733 -17.52 14.45 51.84
N ASN A 734 -18.06 14.76 53.02
CA ASN A 734 -17.90 13.98 54.25
C ASN A 734 -19.27 13.60 54.86
N ARG A 735 -19.42 12.39 55.42
CA ARG A 735 -20.53 11.94 56.30
C ARG A 735 -20.02 11.00 57.41
N PRO A 736 -20.70 10.94 58.59
CA PRO A 736 -21.69 11.89 59.07
C PRO A 736 -21.02 13.23 59.40
N VAL A 737 -21.78 14.30 59.52
CA VAL A 737 -21.21 15.59 59.93
C VAL A 737 -22.12 16.17 61.00
N GLU A 738 -21.58 16.40 62.20
CA GLU A 738 -22.29 17.10 63.27
C GLU A 738 -22.61 18.55 62.86
N ASN A 739 -21.77 19.16 62.02
CA ASN A 739 -21.96 20.48 61.44
C ASN A 739 -22.18 20.42 59.91
N PRO A 740 -23.33 20.87 59.36
CA PRO A 740 -23.58 20.91 57.92
C PRO A 740 -22.51 21.64 57.09
N ASP A 741 -21.77 22.57 57.71
CA ASP A 741 -20.77 23.41 57.04
C ASP A 741 -19.43 22.67 56.78
N GLU A 742 -19.14 21.57 57.48
CA GLU A 742 -17.95 20.74 57.25
C GLU A 742 -18.17 19.63 56.22
N ARG A 743 -19.37 19.60 55.64
CA ARG A 743 -19.80 18.58 54.68
C ARG A 743 -19.05 18.65 53.35
N TRP A 744 -18.62 19.84 52.94
CA TRP A 744 -17.98 20.07 51.65
C TRP A 744 -16.58 20.64 51.85
N ARG A 745 -15.60 20.18 51.08
CA ARG A 745 -14.24 20.73 51.05
C ARG A 745 -13.73 20.84 49.62
N LEU A 746 -13.01 21.90 49.33
CA LEU A 746 -12.28 22.06 48.08
C LEU A 746 -10.88 21.47 48.26
N HIS A 747 -10.55 20.52 47.39
CA HIS A 747 -9.24 19.92 47.27
C HIS A 747 -8.57 20.49 46.02
N GLY A 748 -7.33 20.94 46.17
CA GLY A 748 -6.49 21.37 45.06
C GLY A 748 -5.08 20.85 45.25
N GLY A 749 -4.34 20.66 44.17
CA GLY A 749 -2.95 20.24 44.28
C GLY A 749 -2.12 20.56 43.05
N PHE A 750 -0.82 20.33 43.17
CA PHE A 750 0.11 20.34 42.04
C PHE A 750 1.00 19.11 42.13
N GLY A 751 1.14 18.39 41.03
CA GLY A 751 1.84 17.12 41.01
C GLY A 751 2.55 16.79 39.73
N LEU A 752 3.40 15.77 39.83
CA LEU A 752 4.17 15.20 38.73
C LEU A 752 3.66 13.78 38.46
N LEU A 753 3.20 13.54 37.24
CA LEU A 753 2.72 12.25 36.74
C LEU A 753 3.81 11.60 35.89
N ARG A 754 4.17 10.36 36.24
CA ARG A 754 4.96 9.44 35.40
C ARG A 754 4.02 8.51 34.64
N LYS A 755 4.05 8.57 33.31
CA LYS A 755 3.25 7.73 32.40
C LYS A 755 3.92 6.35 32.21
N SER A 756 3.12 5.29 32.04
CA SER A 756 3.57 3.90 31.79
C SER A 756 2.81 3.29 30.60
N GLU A 757 3.45 2.40 29.85
CA GLU A 757 2.85 1.68 28.71
C GLU A 757 1.96 0.51 29.10
N SER A 758 2.06 0.03 30.34
CA SER A 758 1.24 -1.10 30.78
C SER A 758 -0.24 -0.70 30.85
N LEU A 759 -1.12 -1.52 30.27
CA LEU A 759 -2.57 -1.39 30.43
C LEU A 759 -3.00 -1.55 31.90
N LEU A 760 -2.41 -2.49 32.65
CA LEU A 760 -2.78 -2.72 34.05
C LEU A 760 -2.35 -1.58 34.96
N LEU A 761 -1.10 -1.16 34.86
CA LEU A 761 -0.52 -0.02 35.58
C LEU A 761 -0.02 1.04 34.60
N SER A 762 -0.86 2.05 34.39
CA SER A 762 -0.70 3.09 33.35
C SER A 762 0.05 4.34 33.81
N GLY A 763 0.30 4.50 35.12
CA GLY A 763 1.13 5.57 35.63
C GLY A 763 1.08 5.75 37.15
N TYR A 764 1.94 6.65 37.63
CA TYR A 764 2.01 7.06 39.04
C TYR A 764 2.11 8.58 39.14
N GLN A 765 1.36 9.18 40.04
CA GLN A 765 1.36 10.62 40.28
C GLN A 765 1.68 10.91 41.74
N LEU A 766 2.63 11.82 41.95
CA LEU A 766 2.92 12.40 43.25
C LEU A 766 2.43 13.85 43.26
N THR A 767 1.68 14.25 44.29
CA THR A 767 1.11 15.60 44.41
C THR A 767 1.39 16.19 45.78
N ALA A 768 1.53 17.51 45.81
CA ALA A 768 1.35 18.32 47.01
C ALA A 768 -0.08 18.86 47.00
N ASP A 769 -0.84 18.55 48.05
CA ASP A 769 -2.27 18.76 48.13
C ASP A 769 -2.62 19.81 49.20
N VAL A 770 -3.68 20.56 48.96
CA VAL A 770 -4.32 21.47 49.90
C VAL A 770 -5.82 21.18 49.96
N LEU A 771 -6.37 21.11 51.17
CA LEU A 771 -7.78 20.89 51.43
C LEU A 771 -8.34 22.04 52.26
N ARG A 772 -9.41 22.68 51.78
CA ARG A 772 -9.99 23.86 52.42
C ARG A 772 -11.51 23.82 52.45
N ALA A 773 -12.12 24.17 53.57
CA ALA A 773 -13.57 24.33 53.67
C ALA A 773 -14.04 25.58 52.90
N PRO A 774 -15.11 25.50 52.10
CA PRO A 774 -15.59 26.62 51.32
C PRO A 774 -16.37 27.60 52.24
N ARG A 775 -15.97 28.88 52.29
CA ARG A 775 -16.65 29.92 53.09
C ARG A 775 -17.92 30.41 52.39
N TRP A 776 -19.07 29.76 52.64
CA TRP A 776 -20.33 30.18 52.00
C TRP A 776 -21.36 30.80 52.94
N ARG A 777 -21.15 30.91 54.27
CA ARG A 777 -22.15 31.62 55.12
C ARG A 777 -21.84 32.05 56.57
N ILE A 778 -20.62 31.99 57.11
CA ILE A 778 -20.36 32.43 58.51
C ILE A 778 -19.01 33.15 58.63
N GLU A 779 -18.99 34.34 59.27
CA GLU A 779 -17.80 35.18 59.48
C GLU A 779 -16.80 34.64 60.53
N ASP A 780 -17.20 33.66 61.36
CA ASP A 780 -16.45 33.19 62.54
C ASP A 780 -15.97 31.72 62.50
N ALA A 781 -16.02 31.03 61.35
CA ALA A 781 -15.47 29.67 61.25
C ALA A 781 -13.93 29.69 61.12
N PRO A 782 -13.16 28.98 61.97
CA PRO A 782 -11.70 28.93 61.86
C PRO A 782 -11.28 28.36 60.50
N ASP A 783 -10.29 29.00 59.86
CA ASP A 783 -9.77 28.59 58.54
C ASP A 783 -9.01 27.26 58.66
N ARG A 784 -9.73 26.14 58.54
CA ARG A 784 -9.16 24.79 58.57
C ARG A 784 -8.64 24.45 57.17
N THR A 785 -7.45 24.96 56.85
CA THR A 785 -6.68 24.55 55.68
C THR A 785 -5.71 23.43 56.08
N ALA A 786 -5.82 22.27 55.45
CA ALA A 786 -4.89 21.17 55.63
C ALA A 786 -3.98 21.04 54.40
N TRP A 787 -2.71 20.75 54.65
CA TRP A 787 -1.72 20.50 53.60
C TRP A 787 -1.25 19.06 53.69
N GLY A 788 -0.93 18.47 52.55
CA GLY A 788 -0.49 17.09 52.51
C GLY A 788 0.14 16.71 51.20
N THR A 789 0.30 15.42 51.01
CA THR A 789 0.79 14.84 49.76
C THR A 789 -0.01 13.60 49.41
N SER A 790 -0.21 13.33 48.12
CA SER A 790 -0.77 12.05 47.71
C SER A 790 0.03 11.35 46.63
N LEU A 791 0.00 10.02 46.71
CA LEU A 791 0.52 9.10 45.72
C LEU A 791 -0.66 8.38 45.06
N THR A 792 -0.89 8.65 43.78
CA THR A 792 -1.95 8.03 42.98
C THR A 792 -1.36 7.03 41.99
N ALA A 793 -1.82 5.79 42.04
CA ALA A 793 -1.58 4.79 40.99
C ALA A 793 -2.76 4.77 40.01
N TYR A 794 -2.45 4.79 38.72
CA TYR A 794 -3.42 4.71 37.64
C TYR A 794 -3.46 3.31 37.05
N LEU A 795 -4.63 2.67 37.14
CA LEU A 795 -4.87 1.30 36.71
C LEU A 795 -5.82 1.24 35.50
N PHE A 796 -5.73 0.16 34.72
CA PHE A 796 -6.59 -0.12 33.57
C PHE A 796 -6.67 1.05 32.58
N ALA A 797 -5.53 1.39 31.97
CA ALA A 797 -5.36 2.54 31.07
C ALA A 797 -5.85 3.88 31.68
N GLY A 798 -5.71 4.02 33.00
CA GLY A 798 -6.00 5.24 33.71
C GLY A 798 -7.47 5.44 34.07
N LYS A 799 -8.31 4.41 33.94
CA LYS A 799 -9.74 4.47 34.32
C LYS A 799 -9.98 4.31 35.80
N VAL A 800 -9.14 3.51 36.46
CA VAL A 800 -9.24 3.29 37.90
C VAL A 800 -8.04 3.94 38.57
N THR A 801 -8.27 4.62 39.68
CA THR A 801 -7.24 5.26 40.48
C THR A 801 -7.25 4.70 41.89
N THR A 802 -6.06 4.51 42.43
CA THR A 802 -5.87 4.21 43.85
C THR A 802 -4.93 5.25 44.41
N THR A 803 -5.45 6.10 45.29
CA THR A 803 -4.72 7.23 45.87
C THR A 803 -4.50 6.98 47.35
N VAL A 804 -3.25 7.06 47.78
CA VAL A 804 -2.88 7.14 49.19
C VAL A 804 -2.58 8.60 49.47
N ARG A 805 -3.43 9.27 50.24
CA ARG A 805 -3.34 10.69 50.57
C ARG A 805 -2.95 10.83 52.03
N TRP A 806 -1.87 11.53 52.31
CA TRP A 806 -1.38 11.84 53.65
C TRP A 806 -1.58 13.32 53.93
N MET A 807 -2.38 13.66 54.94
CA MET A 807 -2.66 15.03 55.38
C MET A 807 -2.50 15.14 56.90
N PRO A 808 -1.29 15.43 57.40
CA PRO A 808 -1.03 15.50 58.83
C PRO A 808 -1.82 16.61 59.51
N GLY A 809 -2.44 16.29 60.65
CA GLY A 809 -3.22 17.26 61.43
C GLY A 809 -4.57 17.62 60.82
N ASN A 810 -5.09 16.78 59.93
CA ASN A 810 -6.43 16.93 59.38
C ASN A 810 -7.44 16.09 60.17
N ASP A 811 -8.17 16.73 61.08
CA ASP A 811 -9.17 16.09 61.94
C ASP A 811 -10.48 15.70 61.22
N SER A 812 -10.46 15.55 59.89
CA SER A 812 -11.67 15.23 59.13
C SER A 812 -11.98 13.74 59.13
N GLU A 813 -13.27 13.39 59.24
CA GLU A 813 -13.71 12.00 59.18
C GLU A 813 -13.44 11.28 57.84
N LEU A 814 -13.03 12.00 56.78
CA LEU A 814 -12.50 11.38 55.54
C LEU A 814 -11.32 10.44 55.84
N TYR A 815 -10.58 10.72 56.91
CA TYR A 815 -9.43 9.97 57.37
C TYR A 815 -9.73 9.15 58.63
N SER A 816 -10.97 9.12 59.13
CA SER A 816 -11.36 8.42 60.36
C SER A 816 -10.49 8.77 61.60
N GLY A 817 -9.89 9.97 61.64
CA GLY A 817 -8.98 10.39 62.70
C GLY A 817 -7.51 10.00 62.49
N ASP A 818 -7.16 9.36 61.37
CA ASP A 818 -5.79 9.11 60.94
C ASP A 818 -5.24 10.26 60.08
N ASP A 819 -3.92 10.28 59.85
CA ASP A 819 -3.29 11.21 58.89
C ASP A 819 -3.33 10.69 57.44
N VAL A 820 -3.76 9.44 57.21
CA VAL A 820 -3.71 8.77 55.90
C VAL A 820 -5.10 8.27 55.47
N ALA A 821 -5.48 8.56 54.22
CA ALA A 821 -6.67 8.03 53.59
C ALA A 821 -6.31 7.26 52.31
N VAL A 822 -6.97 6.12 52.10
CA VAL A 822 -6.93 5.38 50.83
C VAL A 822 -8.19 5.70 50.06
N ILE A 823 -8.05 6.17 48.83
CA ILE A 823 -9.15 6.63 47.99
C ILE A 823 -9.15 5.80 46.70
N LEU A 824 -10.30 5.22 46.37
CA LEU A 824 -10.53 4.51 45.13
C LEU A 824 -11.39 5.39 44.22
N GLY A 825 -10.92 5.67 43.02
CA GLY A 825 -11.62 6.55 42.10
C GLY A 825 -11.70 6.03 40.68
N LEU A 826 -12.68 6.55 39.95
CA LEU A 826 -12.75 6.52 38.51
C LEU A 826 -12.19 7.83 37.97
N ALA A 827 -11.19 7.73 37.10
CA ALA A 827 -10.72 8.84 36.28
C ALA A 827 -11.28 8.70 34.87
N ASP A 828 -11.46 9.82 34.17
CA ASP A 828 -12.20 9.90 32.91
C ASP A 828 -13.65 9.41 33.04
N PHE A 829 -14.33 9.82 34.12
CA PHE A 829 -15.73 9.44 34.36
C PHE A 829 -16.67 10.00 33.29
N ASN A 830 -16.47 11.25 32.89
CA ASN A 830 -17.17 11.89 31.78
C ASN A 830 -17.01 11.11 30.46
N GLY A 831 -15.79 10.67 30.13
CA GLY A 831 -15.56 9.79 28.98
C GLY A 831 -16.26 8.45 29.13
N LEU A 832 -16.15 7.77 30.27
CA LEU A 832 -16.86 6.51 30.50
C LEU A 832 -18.39 6.66 30.31
N LEU A 833 -18.99 7.75 30.80
CA LEU A 833 -20.40 8.06 30.55
C LEU A 833 -20.69 8.24 29.07
N TYR A 834 -19.84 8.97 28.35
CA TYR A 834 -19.95 9.12 26.90
C TYR A 834 -19.96 7.76 26.19
N TRP A 835 -18.97 6.90 26.47
CA TRP A 835 -18.87 5.58 25.83
C TRP A 835 -20.02 4.66 26.18
N ILE A 836 -20.47 4.65 27.44
CA ILE A 836 -21.67 3.89 27.84
C ILE A 836 -22.90 4.41 27.08
N SER A 837 -23.07 5.73 26.98
CA SER A 837 -24.21 6.31 26.27
C SER A 837 -24.21 5.96 24.79
N ARG A 838 -23.04 5.93 24.13
CA ARG A 838 -22.88 5.59 22.72
C ARG A 838 -23.14 4.11 22.42
N GLY A 839 -23.12 3.23 23.41
CA GLY A 839 -23.56 1.83 23.27
C GLY A 839 -25.06 1.63 23.51
N LEU A 840 -25.77 2.64 24.02
CA LEU A 840 -27.22 2.60 24.26
C LEU A 840 -28.05 3.21 23.12
N PHE A 841 -27.39 3.86 22.16
CA PHE A 841 -27.97 4.47 20.95
C PHE A 841 -27.34 3.83 19.72
#